data_AF-C7ZHZ7-F1
#
_entry.id   AF-C7ZHZ7-F1
#
_cell.length_a   1.000
_cell.length_b   1.000
_cell.length_c   1.000
_cell.angle_alpha   90.00
_cell.angle_beta   90.00
_cell.angle_gamma   90.00
#
_symmetry.space_group_name_H-M   'P 1'
#
loop_
_entity.id
_entity.type
_entity.pdbx_description
1 polymer ?
#
loop_
_entity_poly.entity_id
_entity_poly.type
_entity_poly.pdbx_seq_one_letter_code
_entity_poly.pdbx_strand_id
1 'polypeptide(L)'
;MDLTDSLSSLDESGPVIASGKRLALSTKLRSKFFLVAPADADPWFGFTLDFPLGQDQAANEDSGFGIRHEGKASGDAVVPVDNHRLTIRFPRGGFQTIVEDATLPLMNRFPNAKRRDHGMTVLKVVIGDASVSIQGFGYPFANVDDLEVEGWVNNKPIVDGHTLIDILRSKRFVFVLPKPVAAAAHTFNPDRLPAPFSYPYGPNQEWNLPLYRALIAQNKGHRFIPAFRHPDDLSHITSVVQAAVQDVLWIDDAVNEILAIRFPAYFVSPETSASEPRAVEGIKQFYIVVALTPQFRTEYDSAWRRLIKAEGFRVRLFNSHESLSPHETWNCKIVEYPSNLSALKPHPVRKHELVLCARRPTRDEFQKKQPYEVKMFPDRNGFYDWMVKPDPRSTNAPPMLRALPSINFLDIEDKAYANAIVAEALPQDQARFRGYLSNRPLGLAAATLAMHAKLGKILCSAPTNVAVDNFASRLDTRTRTVVERYNRGLQGGQPRRRHTFVVRAYRPEHESVAFKRLLQDSRISDGAAPKPFARRPSKWRLHLSCAFWLLVLLRSPAVRGLHPDDSPVLHEMQQAIHDHDSTVLLRDVATGAITWEQFKEADGYTRAMTVANDLLAYIPDQADLLVARGVSIDEAANMHRADLYCVWGNTLLPCFLFGDPKQLSPTVMTNSEQHKAVLHRDDEGDVDMESEQNPVGFLNRFAMDGKISALQYLQGNGIPVYR
;
A
#
# COMPACT_ATOMS: atom_id res chain seq x y z
N MET A 1 10.88 -12.18 29.87
CA MET A 1 10.39 -10.80 29.73
C MET A 1 9.90 -10.39 31.10
N ASP A 2 10.75 -9.68 31.83
CA ASP A 2 10.62 -9.68 33.29
C ASP A 2 9.85 -8.43 33.76
N LEU A 3 8.54 -8.60 33.85
CA LEU A 3 7.59 -7.57 34.23
C LEU A 3 7.59 -7.35 35.75
N THR A 4 8.02 -6.15 36.17
CA THR A 4 7.80 -5.65 37.53
C THR A 4 7.07 -4.31 37.48
N ASP A 5 5.91 -4.27 38.15
CA ASP A 5 5.20 -3.05 38.48
C ASP A 5 6.10 -2.11 39.28
N SER A 6 6.19 -0.84 38.86
CA SER A 6 7.15 0.11 39.42
C SER A 6 6.49 1.40 39.88
N LEU A 7 7.15 2.07 40.82
CA LEU A 7 6.95 3.49 41.07
C LEU A 7 7.62 4.32 39.97
N SER A 8 7.20 5.56 39.79
CA SER A 8 8.09 6.62 39.32
C SER A 8 7.93 7.86 40.20
N SER A 9 9.03 8.35 40.75
CA SER A 9 9.14 9.60 41.50
C SER A 9 10.42 10.33 41.10
N LEU A 10 10.47 11.65 41.35
CA LEU A 10 11.64 12.50 41.04
C LEU A 10 12.79 12.28 42.04
N ASP A 11 12.44 11.87 43.25
CA ASP A 11 13.30 11.55 44.39
C ASP A 11 12.66 10.42 45.24
N GLU A 12 13.26 10.03 46.37
CA GLU A 12 12.73 8.97 47.24
C GLU A 12 11.61 9.46 48.18
N SER A 13 11.60 10.75 48.52
CA SER A 13 10.68 11.36 49.48
C SER A 13 9.41 11.94 48.84
N GLY A 14 9.55 12.58 47.68
CA GLY A 14 8.50 13.31 46.98
C GLY A 14 7.47 12.43 46.26
N PRO A 15 6.65 13.04 45.38
CA PRO A 15 5.37 12.49 44.97
C PRO A 15 5.46 11.25 44.08
N VAL A 16 4.41 10.43 44.14
CA VAL A 16 4.23 9.28 43.25
C VAL A 16 3.53 9.74 41.96
N ILE A 17 4.26 9.75 40.85
CA ILE A 17 3.71 10.11 39.53
C ILE A 17 2.84 8.97 38.97
N ALA A 18 3.30 7.73 39.12
CA ALA A 18 2.63 6.54 38.61
C ALA A 18 3.00 5.30 39.43
N SER A 19 2.11 4.30 39.43
CA SER A 19 2.28 3.05 40.19
C SER A 19 1.71 1.85 39.44
N GLY A 20 2.42 0.71 39.50
CA GLY A 20 1.93 -0.56 38.94
C GLY A 20 1.08 -1.38 39.92
N LYS A 21 0.29 -2.33 39.41
CA LYS A 21 -0.79 -3.00 40.17
C LYS A 21 -0.32 -3.76 41.43
N ARG A 22 0.90 -4.30 41.47
CA ARG A 22 1.45 -4.98 42.67
C ARG A 22 1.78 -4.03 43.83
N LEU A 23 1.99 -2.74 43.59
CA LEU A 23 2.24 -1.75 44.66
C LEU A 23 0.95 -1.28 45.36
N ALA A 24 -0.22 -1.63 44.81
CA ALA A 24 -1.54 -1.43 45.42
C ALA A 24 -1.90 0.03 45.79
N LEU A 25 -1.33 1.01 45.09
CA LEU A 25 -1.76 2.42 45.15
C LEU A 25 -2.84 2.73 44.12
N SER A 26 -3.70 3.70 44.45
CA SER A 26 -4.70 4.24 43.53
C SER A 26 -4.14 5.45 42.77
N THR A 27 -3.24 5.19 41.82
CA THR A 27 -2.74 6.20 40.87
C THR A 27 -3.48 6.10 39.55
N LYS A 28 -3.87 7.24 38.96
CA LYS A 28 -4.47 7.30 37.62
C LYS A 28 -3.51 6.77 36.54
N LEU A 29 -2.23 7.15 36.62
CA LEU A 29 -1.17 6.67 35.74
C LEU A 29 -0.59 5.35 36.24
N ARG A 30 -0.21 4.46 35.33
CA ARG A 30 0.45 3.18 35.66
C ARG A 30 1.88 3.14 35.13
N SER A 31 2.79 2.62 35.95
CA SER A 31 4.21 2.44 35.58
C SER A 31 4.66 0.99 35.71
N LYS A 32 5.52 0.58 34.78
CA LYS A 32 6.15 -0.75 34.71
C LYS A 32 7.59 -0.58 34.29
N PHE A 33 8.49 -1.34 34.91
CA PHE A 33 9.92 -1.34 34.61
C PHE A 33 10.31 -2.58 33.80
N PHE A 34 11.28 -2.42 32.89
CA PHE A 34 11.55 -3.37 31.81
C PHE A 34 13.04 -3.56 31.55
N LEU A 35 13.42 -4.84 31.42
CA LEU A 35 14.54 -5.29 30.60
C LEU A 35 13.98 -6.27 29.57
N VAL A 36 14.12 -5.95 28.27
CA VAL A 36 13.49 -6.69 27.18
C VAL A 36 14.48 -6.91 26.04
N ALA A 37 14.69 -8.16 25.67
CA ALA A 37 15.36 -8.57 24.44
C ALA A 37 14.36 -9.34 23.56
N PRO A 38 13.74 -8.69 22.56
CA PRO A 38 12.93 -9.35 21.55
C PRO A 38 13.84 -9.95 20.45
N ALA A 39 13.32 -10.90 19.66
CA ALA A 39 14.10 -11.55 18.61
C ALA A 39 14.37 -10.64 17.39
N ASP A 40 13.35 -9.92 16.94
CA ASP A 40 13.36 -9.17 15.67
C ASP A 40 13.26 -7.63 15.87
N ALA A 41 13.68 -7.15 17.03
CA ALA A 41 13.66 -5.73 17.37
C ALA A 41 14.69 -5.39 18.46
N ASP A 42 14.92 -4.10 18.64
CA ASP A 42 15.99 -3.58 19.49
C ASP A 42 15.83 -3.98 20.97
N PRO A 43 16.83 -4.65 21.60
CA PRO A 43 16.83 -4.91 23.04
C PRO A 43 17.00 -3.60 23.82
N TRP A 44 16.20 -3.40 24.88
CA TRP A 44 16.14 -2.14 25.62
C TRP A 44 15.93 -2.32 27.13
N PHE A 45 16.33 -1.29 27.87
CA PHE A 45 16.16 -1.12 29.30
C PHE A 45 15.43 0.20 29.56
N GLY A 46 14.45 0.22 30.46
CA GLY A 46 13.59 1.39 30.61
C GLY A 46 12.27 1.15 31.33
N PHE A 47 11.31 2.03 31.11
CA PHE A 47 9.98 1.97 31.73
C PHE A 47 8.88 2.42 30.77
N THR A 48 7.62 2.14 31.11
CA THR A 48 6.45 2.70 30.42
C THR A 48 5.60 3.56 31.35
N LEU A 49 4.95 4.58 30.81
CA LEU A 49 3.83 5.26 31.43
C LEU A 49 2.55 4.97 30.62
N ASP A 50 1.58 4.30 31.24
CA ASP A 50 0.26 4.04 30.66
C ASP A 50 -0.74 5.10 31.21
N PHE A 51 -1.30 5.92 30.32
CA PHE A 51 -2.31 6.96 30.58
C PHE A 51 -3.70 6.46 30.14
N PRO A 52 -4.75 6.50 30.97
CA PRO A 52 -6.09 6.03 30.58
C PRO A 52 -6.74 6.91 29.49
N LEU A 53 -7.60 6.32 28.66
CA LEU A 53 -8.32 6.95 27.54
C LEU A 53 -9.86 6.86 27.66
N GLY A 54 -10.38 6.66 28.88
CA GLY A 54 -11.76 6.22 29.11
C GLY A 54 -11.94 4.71 28.89
N GLN A 55 -13.06 4.15 29.35
CA GLN A 55 -13.39 2.73 29.11
C GLN A 55 -13.91 2.55 27.68
N ASP A 56 -13.36 1.59 26.94
CA ASP A 56 -13.74 1.27 25.54
C ASP A 56 -13.59 2.47 24.57
N GLN A 57 -13.01 3.59 25.05
CA GLN A 57 -12.90 4.91 24.42
C GLN A 57 -14.24 5.52 23.96
N ALA A 58 -15.38 5.15 24.58
CA ALA A 58 -16.71 5.56 24.15
C ALA A 58 -16.88 7.10 24.08
N ALA A 59 -16.55 7.84 25.14
CA ALA A 59 -16.66 9.30 25.15
C ALA A 59 -15.68 10.00 24.17
N ASN A 60 -14.57 9.36 23.82
CA ASN A 60 -13.67 9.82 22.76
C ASN A 60 -14.26 9.57 21.35
N GLU A 61 -15.01 8.48 21.15
CA GLU A 61 -15.73 8.23 19.91
C GLU A 61 -16.94 9.17 19.74
N ASP A 62 -17.73 9.39 20.79
CA ASP A 62 -18.91 10.27 20.81
C ASP A 62 -18.56 11.76 20.69
N SER A 63 -17.38 12.18 21.15
CA SER A 63 -16.85 13.53 20.92
C SER A 63 -16.22 13.73 19.54
N GLY A 64 -16.08 12.66 18.75
CA GLY A 64 -15.46 12.72 17.42
C GLY A 64 -13.94 12.61 17.40
N PHE A 65 -13.30 12.36 18.54
CA PHE A 65 -11.86 12.12 18.58
C PHE A 65 -11.47 10.81 17.89
N GLY A 66 -12.35 9.81 17.95
CA GLY A 66 -12.11 8.46 17.45
C GLY A 66 -11.30 7.62 18.42
N ILE A 67 -10.95 6.39 18.01
CA ILE A 67 -10.43 5.36 18.90
C ILE A 67 -8.97 5.01 18.56
N ARG A 68 -8.10 5.07 19.58
CA ARG A 68 -6.72 4.59 19.52
C ARG A 68 -6.65 3.07 19.56
N HIS A 69 -5.80 2.55 18.69
CA HIS A 69 -5.45 1.14 18.61
C HIS A 69 -3.93 0.95 18.88
N GLU A 70 -3.49 -0.29 19.11
CA GLU A 70 -2.07 -0.68 19.16
C GLU A 70 -1.89 -2.02 18.44
N GLY A 71 -0.78 -2.17 17.71
CA GLY A 71 -0.39 -3.45 17.10
C GLY A 71 0.13 -4.43 18.17
N LYS A 72 -0.35 -5.68 18.17
CA LYS A 72 0.10 -6.69 19.14
C LYS A 72 1.57 -7.07 18.90
N ALA A 73 2.38 -7.06 19.95
CA ALA A 73 3.81 -7.41 19.91
C ALA A 73 4.12 -8.90 19.54
N SER A 74 3.12 -9.68 19.15
CA SER A 74 3.22 -11.10 18.80
C SER A 74 2.41 -11.46 17.54
N GLY A 75 2.10 -10.50 16.65
CA GLY A 75 1.34 -10.75 15.43
C GLY A 75 0.98 -9.50 14.63
N ASP A 76 0.24 -9.70 13.55
CA ASP A 76 -0.28 -8.67 12.63
C ASP A 76 -1.56 -7.98 13.15
N ALA A 77 -2.21 -8.54 14.17
CA ALA A 77 -3.47 -8.03 14.70
C ALA A 77 -3.31 -6.67 15.44
N VAL A 78 -4.04 -5.67 14.96
CA VAL A 78 -4.25 -4.36 15.58
C VAL A 78 -5.53 -4.38 16.41
N VAL A 79 -5.52 -3.86 17.64
CA VAL A 79 -6.66 -3.87 18.56
C VAL A 79 -6.86 -2.52 19.26
N PRO A 80 -8.10 -2.12 19.63
CA PRO A 80 -8.34 -0.94 20.46
C PRO A 80 -7.69 -1.10 21.84
N VAL A 81 -7.27 0.01 22.46
CA VAL A 81 -6.61 0.01 23.78
C VAL A 81 -7.06 1.17 24.66
N ASP A 82 -7.52 0.88 25.89
CA ASP A 82 -8.00 1.91 26.85
C ASP A 82 -6.89 2.78 27.46
N ASN A 83 -5.64 2.64 26.98
CA ASN A 83 -4.48 3.30 27.54
C ASN A 83 -3.54 3.79 26.42
N HIS A 84 -3.14 5.05 26.47
CA HIS A 84 -2.02 5.58 25.69
C HIS A 84 -0.71 5.25 26.41
N ARG A 85 0.24 4.63 25.72
CA ARG A 85 1.52 4.21 26.27
C ARG A 85 2.65 5.10 25.76
N LEU A 86 3.38 5.71 26.70
CA LEU A 86 4.74 6.16 26.46
C LEU A 86 5.71 5.04 26.86
N THR A 87 6.70 4.76 26.00
CA THR A 87 7.81 3.83 26.30
C THR A 87 9.11 4.62 26.34
N ILE A 88 9.70 4.74 27.52
CA ILE A 88 10.94 5.48 27.77
C ILE A 88 12.09 4.47 27.83
N ARG A 89 13.02 4.57 26.88
CA ARG A 89 14.21 3.72 26.76
C ARG A 89 15.45 4.51 27.20
N PHE A 90 16.26 3.95 28.09
CA PHE A 90 17.51 4.56 28.52
C PHE A 90 18.64 4.34 27.49
N PRO A 91 19.56 5.31 27.31
CA PRO A 91 20.63 5.21 26.31
C PRO A 91 21.67 4.15 26.71
N ARG A 92 21.91 3.14 25.86
CA ARG A 92 22.93 2.09 26.11
C ARG A 92 24.30 2.71 26.43
N GLY A 93 24.89 2.31 27.56
CA GLY A 93 26.16 2.85 28.06
C GLY A 93 26.13 4.29 28.59
N GLY A 94 24.97 4.97 28.53
CA GLY A 94 24.81 6.39 28.91
C GLY A 94 24.16 6.62 30.27
N PHE A 95 24.02 5.60 31.12
CA PHE A 95 23.44 5.69 32.46
C PHE A 95 24.14 4.77 33.46
N GLN A 96 23.95 5.07 34.74
CA GLN A 96 24.31 4.22 35.87
C GLN A 96 23.05 3.75 36.61
N THR A 97 23.11 2.57 37.22
CA THR A 97 22.04 2.02 38.06
C THR A 97 22.54 1.80 39.49
N ILE A 98 21.77 2.24 40.48
CA ILE A 98 21.99 1.91 41.89
C ILE A 98 20.82 1.03 42.35
N VAL A 99 21.11 -0.07 43.03
CA VAL A 99 20.12 -1.07 43.49
C VAL A 99 20.33 -1.29 44.98
N GLU A 100 19.33 -0.91 45.79
CA GLU A 100 19.46 -0.81 47.24
C GLU A 100 18.13 -1.14 47.94
N ASP A 101 18.16 -1.58 49.20
CA ASP A 101 16.94 -1.97 49.93
C ASP A 101 16.07 -0.74 50.26
N ALA A 102 14.75 -0.88 50.12
CA ALA A 102 13.81 0.20 50.42
C ALA A 102 13.78 0.50 51.93
N THR A 103 14.03 1.75 52.29
CA THR A 103 14.00 2.21 53.68
C THR A 103 12.62 2.01 54.31
N LEU A 104 12.55 1.82 55.64
CA LEU A 104 11.27 1.60 56.33
C LEU A 104 10.24 2.74 56.10
N PRO A 105 10.60 4.03 56.09
CA PRO A 105 9.68 5.11 55.70
C PRO A 105 9.14 4.95 54.27
N LEU A 106 9.99 4.57 53.32
CA LEU A 106 9.59 4.33 51.93
C LEU A 106 8.67 3.11 51.79
N MET A 107 8.98 2.00 52.46
CA MET A 107 8.11 0.82 52.51
C MET A 107 6.74 1.11 53.14
N ASN A 108 6.66 2.01 54.13
CA ASN A 108 5.41 2.42 54.75
C ASN A 108 4.49 3.24 53.83
N ARG A 109 5.02 3.79 52.71
CA ARG A 109 4.19 4.40 51.65
C ARG A 109 3.40 3.36 50.83
N PHE A 110 3.74 2.07 50.93
CA PHE A 110 3.14 0.98 50.16
C PHE A 110 2.60 -0.14 51.08
N PRO A 111 1.71 0.16 52.05
CA PRO A 111 1.33 -0.80 53.10
C PRO A 111 0.73 -2.09 52.53
N ASN A 112 0.01 -1.99 51.41
CA ASN A 112 -0.71 -3.07 50.75
C ASN A 112 0.07 -3.73 49.59
N ALA A 113 1.36 -3.42 49.41
CA ALA A 113 2.14 -3.97 48.31
C ALA A 113 2.25 -5.50 48.36
N LYS A 114 1.95 -6.16 47.25
CA LYS A 114 2.03 -7.63 47.13
C LYS A 114 3.48 -8.07 47.24
N ARG A 115 3.75 -9.01 48.16
CA ARG A 115 5.08 -9.53 48.51
C ARG A 115 6.02 -8.52 49.21
N ARG A 116 5.48 -7.50 49.89
CA ARG A 116 6.24 -6.55 50.73
C ARG A 116 7.13 -7.26 51.77
N ASP A 117 6.60 -8.35 52.32
CA ASP A 117 7.23 -9.29 53.26
C ASP A 117 8.45 -10.04 52.68
N HIS A 118 8.54 -10.19 51.35
CA HIS A 118 9.71 -10.76 50.68
C HIS A 118 10.81 -9.73 50.37
N GLY A 119 10.69 -8.49 50.87
CA GLY A 119 11.61 -7.39 50.62
C GLY A 119 11.21 -6.51 49.44
N MET A 120 11.62 -5.23 49.50
CA MET A 120 11.38 -4.22 48.47
C MET A 120 12.68 -3.50 48.13
N THR A 121 12.89 -3.21 46.85
CA THR A 121 14.12 -2.60 46.31
C THR A 121 13.83 -1.20 45.78
N VAL A 122 14.77 -0.27 45.96
CA VAL A 122 14.88 0.96 45.18
C VAL A 122 15.88 0.74 44.05
N LEU A 123 15.46 1.06 42.82
CA LEU A 123 16.31 1.15 41.65
C LEU A 123 16.38 2.63 41.24
N LYS A 124 17.57 3.23 41.37
CA LYS A 124 17.86 4.59 40.89
C LYS A 124 18.56 4.48 39.55
N VAL A 125 18.09 5.22 38.55
CA VAL A 125 18.74 5.34 37.23
C VAL A 125 19.20 6.78 37.06
N VAL A 126 20.50 6.97 36.86
CA VAL A 126 21.13 8.29 36.64
C VAL A 126 21.72 8.33 35.24
N ILE A 127 21.26 9.25 34.41
CA ILE A 127 21.66 9.38 33.01
C ILE A 127 22.74 10.47 32.92
N GLY A 128 23.81 10.19 32.17
CA GLY A 128 24.84 11.17 31.83
C GLY A 128 24.38 12.14 30.74
N ASP A 129 25.28 12.61 29.88
CA ASP A 129 24.95 13.62 28.86
C ASP A 129 23.94 13.13 27.80
N ALA A 130 23.91 11.81 27.54
CA ALA A 130 22.99 11.18 26.60
C ALA A 130 21.50 11.37 26.95
N SER A 131 20.63 11.30 25.93
CA SER A 131 19.17 11.47 26.07
C SER A 131 18.42 10.13 26.08
N VAL A 132 17.24 10.12 26.69
CA VAL A 132 16.29 9.00 26.55
C VAL A 132 15.65 8.99 25.17
N SER A 133 15.32 7.80 24.67
CA SER A 133 14.43 7.63 23.52
C SER A 133 13.01 7.41 24.02
N ILE A 134 12.03 8.15 23.50
CA ILE A 134 10.64 8.13 23.98
C ILE A 134 9.72 7.78 22.80
N GLN A 135 9.14 6.58 22.84
CA GLN A 135 8.17 6.13 21.85
C GLN A 135 6.75 6.42 22.35
N GLY A 136 5.86 6.84 21.43
CA GLY A 136 4.48 7.22 21.73
C GLY A 136 4.27 8.71 22.05
N PHE A 137 5.35 9.49 22.28
CA PHE A 137 5.23 10.93 22.54
C PHE A 137 4.78 11.71 21.29
N GLY A 138 4.10 12.84 21.48
CA GLY A 138 3.64 13.72 20.40
C GLY A 138 2.41 13.22 19.63
N TYR A 139 1.87 12.04 19.96
CA TYR A 139 0.64 11.54 19.35
C TYR A 139 -0.60 12.30 19.87
N PRO A 140 -1.64 12.46 19.04
CA PRO A 140 -2.99 12.86 19.46
C PRO A 140 -3.45 12.25 20.79
N PHE A 141 -3.80 13.07 21.80
CA PHE A 141 -4.43 12.59 23.04
C PHE A 141 -5.79 13.26 23.27
N ALA A 142 -6.73 12.48 23.82
CA ALA A 142 -7.95 12.93 24.47
C ALA A 142 -8.32 11.93 25.58
N ASN A 143 -8.86 12.45 26.68
CA ASN A 143 -9.70 11.69 27.60
C ASN A 143 -10.84 12.60 28.09
N VAL A 144 -12.01 12.45 27.47
CA VAL A 144 -13.21 13.23 27.81
C VAL A 144 -13.72 12.93 29.23
N ASP A 145 -13.54 11.69 29.72
CA ASP A 145 -13.98 11.26 31.05
C ASP A 145 -13.05 11.76 32.18
N ASP A 146 -11.80 12.10 31.88
CA ASP A 146 -10.79 12.52 32.85
C ASP A 146 -10.01 13.76 32.39
N LEU A 147 -10.61 14.94 32.61
CA LEU A 147 -10.05 16.25 32.27
C LEU A 147 -8.75 16.61 33.01
N GLU A 148 -8.36 15.83 34.02
CA GLU A 148 -7.09 15.97 34.73
C GLU A 148 -5.98 15.23 33.95
N VAL A 149 -6.20 13.97 33.57
CA VAL A 149 -5.29 13.20 32.69
C VAL A 149 -5.16 13.86 31.32
N GLU A 150 -6.27 14.37 30.78
CA GLU A 150 -6.29 15.22 29.59
C GLU A 150 -5.37 16.43 29.74
N GLY A 151 -5.42 17.08 30.90
CA GLY A 151 -4.52 18.16 31.25
C GLY A 151 -3.06 17.72 31.24
N TRP A 152 -2.74 16.62 31.92
CA TRP A 152 -1.38 16.13 32.09
C TRP A 152 -0.66 15.79 30.78
N VAL A 153 -1.36 15.13 29.84
CA VAL A 153 -0.77 14.82 28.53
C VAL A 153 -0.67 16.09 27.67
N ASN A 154 -1.65 16.99 27.75
CA ASN A 154 -1.60 18.32 27.12
C ASN A 154 -0.87 19.37 27.98
N ASN A 155 0.21 18.98 28.65
CA ASN A 155 1.21 19.84 29.29
C ASN A 155 0.75 20.71 30.49
N LYS A 156 -0.31 20.34 31.20
CA LYS A 156 -0.53 20.83 32.58
C LYS A 156 0.40 20.09 33.56
N PRO A 157 0.71 20.66 34.75
CA PRO A 157 1.42 19.95 35.81
C PRO A 157 0.73 18.64 36.21
N ILE A 158 1.53 17.58 36.39
CA ILE A 158 1.09 16.31 36.96
C ILE A 158 1.11 16.39 38.49
N VAL A 159 2.22 16.84 39.07
CA VAL A 159 2.40 16.95 40.53
C VAL A 159 3.51 17.96 40.85
N ASP A 160 3.38 18.66 41.97
CA ASP A 160 4.34 19.65 42.50
C ASP A 160 4.85 20.67 41.46
N GLY A 161 3.98 21.05 40.52
CA GLY A 161 4.28 21.99 39.42
C GLY A 161 4.96 21.36 38.19
N HIS A 162 5.49 20.14 38.30
CA HIS A 162 6.18 19.46 37.20
C HIS A 162 5.21 18.94 36.13
N THR A 163 5.48 19.26 34.87
CA THR A 163 4.74 18.75 33.70
C THR A 163 5.24 17.36 33.28
N LEU A 164 4.49 16.71 32.39
CA LEU A 164 4.95 15.50 31.70
C LEU A 164 6.30 15.72 30.98
N ILE A 165 6.54 16.90 30.41
CA ILE A 165 7.78 17.20 29.69
C ILE A 165 8.97 17.28 30.67
N ASP A 166 8.78 17.82 31.87
CA ASP A 166 9.84 17.90 32.89
C ASP A 166 10.23 16.51 33.39
N ILE A 167 9.23 15.65 33.65
CA ILE A 167 9.43 14.25 34.05
C ILE A 167 10.18 13.46 32.96
N LEU A 168 9.78 13.62 31.68
CA LEU A 168 10.43 12.95 30.55
C LEU A 168 11.84 13.50 30.24
N ARG A 169 12.15 14.74 30.63
CA ARG A 169 13.49 15.35 30.52
C ARG A 169 14.41 15.04 31.69
N SER A 170 13.91 14.40 32.75
CA SER A 170 14.73 14.11 33.93
C SER A 170 15.97 13.28 33.57
N LYS A 171 17.09 13.60 34.23
CA LYS A 171 18.32 12.79 34.21
C LYS A 171 18.38 11.80 35.38
N ARG A 172 17.36 11.77 36.24
CA ARG A 172 17.26 10.90 37.41
C ARG A 172 15.86 10.30 37.51
N PHE A 173 15.79 8.98 37.68
CA PHE A 173 14.53 8.26 37.86
C PHE A 173 14.64 7.30 39.04
N VAL A 174 13.64 7.33 39.93
CA VAL A 174 13.57 6.45 41.10
C VAL A 174 12.39 5.49 40.94
N PHE A 175 12.67 4.19 41.01
CA PHE A 175 11.69 3.11 40.88
C PHE A 175 11.70 2.26 42.15
N VAL A 176 10.53 2.06 42.76
CA VAL A 176 10.36 1.07 43.85
C VAL A 176 9.79 -0.22 43.28
N LEU A 177 10.38 -1.36 43.66
CA LEU A 177 10.11 -2.68 43.11
C LEU A 177 9.78 -3.68 44.24
N PRO A 178 8.66 -4.42 44.18
CA PRO A 178 8.32 -5.46 45.15
C PRO A 178 9.11 -6.76 44.90
N LYS A 179 10.43 -6.68 45.14
CA LYS A 179 11.46 -7.73 45.04
C LYS A 179 12.60 -7.40 46.04
N PRO A 180 13.32 -8.38 46.57
CA PRO A 180 14.58 -8.16 47.29
C PRO A 180 15.75 -7.84 46.33
N VAL A 181 16.77 -7.12 46.82
CA VAL A 181 17.85 -6.51 46.02
C VAL A 181 18.54 -7.50 45.07
N ALA A 182 18.95 -8.68 45.55
CA ALA A 182 19.65 -9.67 44.71
C ALA A 182 18.80 -10.13 43.51
N ALA A 183 17.48 -10.27 43.69
CA ALA A 183 16.56 -10.66 42.63
C ALA A 183 16.22 -9.50 41.68
N ALA A 184 16.26 -8.25 42.17
CA ALA A 184 16.12 -7.06 41.33
C ALA A 184 17.38 -6.86 40.48
N ALA A 185 18.57 -6.89 41.08
CA ALA A 185 19.86 -6.75 40.38
C ALA A 185 20.06 -7.82 39.30
N HIS A 186 19.75 -9.09 39.58
CA HIS A 186 19.85 -10.15 38.58
C HIS A 186 18.89 -9.96 37.39
N THR A 187 17.63 -9.57 37.64
CA THR A 187 16.61 -9.35 36.60
C THR A 187 16.88 -8.07 35.79
N PHE A 188 17.38 -7.01 36.42
CA PHE A 188 17.51 -5.68 35.82
C PHE A 188 18.95 -5.23 35.56
N ASN A 189 19.90 -6.17 35.43
CA ASN A 189 21.26 -5.86 35.00
C ASN A 189 21.29 -5.50 33.48
N PRO A 190 21.61 -4.26 33.09
CA PRO A 190 21.63 -3.83 31.69
C PRO A 190 22.75 -4.47 30.85
N ASP A 191 23.83 -4.96 31.48
CA ASP A 191 24.97 -5.62 30.81
C ASP A 191 24.56 -6.95 30.13
N ARG A 192 23.37 -7.46 30.48
CA ARG A 192 22.77 -8.67 29.89
C ARG A 192 22.01 -8.40 28.58
N LEU A 193 21.91 -7.14 28.12
CA LEU A 193 21.29 -6.84 26.84
C LEU A 193 22.20 -7.30 25.69
N PRO A 194 21.69 -8.14 24.75
CA PRO A 194 22.43 -8.43 23.52
C PRO A 194 22.58 -7.16 22.65
N ALA A 195 23.38 -7.23 21.60
CA ALA A 195 23.63 -6.12 20.68
C ALA A 195 22.33 -5.48 20.13
N PRO A 196 22.38 -4.20 19.69
CA PRO A 196 21.27 -3.60 18.96
C PRO A 196 20.84 -4.44 17.75
N PHE A 197 19.56 -4.44 17.43
CA PHE A 197 19.02 -5.22 16.31
C PHE A 197 19.14 -4.43 15.00
N SER A 198 19.54 -5.11 13.92
CA SER A 198 19.45 -4.57 12.56
C SER A 198 19.05 -5.65 11.56
N TYR A 199 18.27 -5.28 10.55
CA TYR A 199 17.95 -6.18 9.45
C TYR A 199 19.19 -6.34 8.55
N PRO A 200 19.61 -7.57 8.19
CA PRO A 200 20.94 -7.81 7.62
C PRO A 200 21.04 -7.56 6.10
N TYR A 201 20.23 -6.63 5.57
CA TYR A 201 20.18 -6.27 4.15
C TYR A 201 20.98 -5.00 3.82
N GLY A 202 21.58 -4.35 4.82
CA GLY A 202 22.45 -3.20 4.65
C GLY A 202 21.71 -1.88 4.33
N PRO A 203 22.47 -0.77 4.19
CA PRO A 203 21.89 0.57 4.02
C PRO A 203 21.40 0.88 2.61
N ASN A 204 21.84 0.15 1.59
CA ASN A 204 21.45 0.42 0.20
C ASN A 204 20.12 -0.25 -0.13
N GLN A 205 19.09 0.57 -0.39
CA GLN A 205 17.73 0.13 -0.74
C GLN A 205 17.36 0.53 -2.19
N GLU A 206 18.32 0.92 -3.03
CA GLU A 206 18.08 1.15 -4.47
C GLU A 206 17.63 -0.13 -5.18
N TRP A 207 16.92 -0.01 -6.30
CA TRP A 207 16.64 -1.17 -7.15
C TRP A 207 17.91 -1.64 -7.87
N ASN A 208 18.52 -2.69 -7.31
CA ASN A 208 19.65 -3.40 -7.91
C ASN A 208 19.39 -4.91 -7.80
N LEU A 209 18.92 -5.51 -8.89
CA LEU A 209 18.53 -6.92 -8.96
C LEU A 209 19.68 -7.86 -8.52
N PRO A 210 20.91 -7.82 -9.09
CA PRO A 210 22.03 -8.63 -8.62
C PRO A 210 22.35 -8.48 -7.13
N LEU A 211 22.31 -7.25 -6.59
CA LEU A 211 22.58 -7.00 -5.17
C LEU A 211 21.51 -7.65 -4.28
N TYR A 212 20.23 -7.49 -4.60
CA TYR A 212 19.15 -8.14 -3.83
C TYR A 212 19.23 -9.67 -3.92
N ARG A 213 19.61 -10.24 -5.08
CA ARG A 213 19.84 -11.69 -5.20
C ARG A 213 20.94 -12.16 -4.25
N ALA A 214 22.06 -11.46 -4.18
CA ALA A 214 23.14 -11.78 -3.25
C ALA A 214 22.69 -11.63 -1.77
N LEU A 215 22.06 -10.51 -1.42
CA LEU A 215 21.60 -10.24 -0.05
C LEU A 215 20.56 -11.26 0.44
N ILE A 216 19.59 -11.64 -0.39
CA ILE A 216 18.58 -12.65 -0.03
C ILE A 216 19.21 -14.04 0.09
N ALA A 217 20.12 -14.41 -0.82
CA ALA A 217 20.81 -15.69 -0.78
C ALA A 217 21.72 -15.84 0.47
N GLN A 218 22.34 -14.75 0.91
CA GLN A 218 23.15 -14.69 2.14
C GLN A 218 22.28 -14.70 3.42
N ASN A 219 21.11 -14.05 3.39
CA ASN A 219 20.28 -13.79 4.57
C ASN A 219 19.01 -14.65 4.63
N LYS A 220 19.17 -15.96 4.43
CA LYS A 220 18.13 -16.96 4.69
C LYS A 220 17.86 -17.08 6.21
N GLY A 221 16.71 -17.63 6.60
CA GLY A 221 16.41 -17.92 8.00
C GLY A 221 14.92 -17.86 8.34
N HIS A 222 14.62 -17.61 9.61
CA HIS A 222 13.26 -17.48 10.13
C HIS A 222 12.54 -16.24 9.58
N ARG A 223 11.22 -16.23 9.65
CA ARG A 223 10.40 -15.06 9.28
C ARG A 223 10.43 -14.02 10.41
N PHE A 224 10.66 -12.76 10.07
CA PHE A 224 10.62 -11.67 11.04
C PHE A 224 9.19 -11.45 11.55
N ILE A 225 9.05 -11.15 12.84
CA ILE A 225 7.81 -10.67 13.44
C ILE A 225 7.40 -9.34 12.76
N PRO A 226 6.13 -9.19 12.33
CA PRO A 226 5.66 -7.96 11.67
C PRO A 226 5.76 -6.74 12.59
N ALA A 227 6.36 -5.66 12.09
CA ALA A 227 6.67 -4.47 12.89
C ALA A 227 5.78 -3.26 12.54
N PHE A 228 5.10 -2.73 13.56
CA PHE A 228 4.41 -1.44 13.48
C PHE A 228 5.33 -0.26 13.83
N ARG A 229 6.41 -0.51 14.59
CA ARG A 229 7.37 0.49 15.05
C ARG A 229 8.78 -0.02 14.80
N HIS A 230 9.65 0.82 14.24
CA HIS A 230 11.04 0.50 13.91
C HIS A 230 12.00 1.35 14.76
N PRO A 231 13.27 0.95 14.96
CA PRO A 231 14.24 1.76 15.70
C PRO A 231 14.69 3.01 14.92
N ASP A 232 14.77 2.90 13.59
CA ASP A 232 15.22 3.95 12.68
C ASP A 232 14.54 3.83 11.29
N ASP A 233 14.73 4.86 10.46
CA ASP A 233 14.17 4.96 9.10
C ASP A 233 14.69 3.83 8.19
N LEU A 234 15.96 3.43 8.32
CA LEU A 234 16.53 2.35 7.51
C LEU A 234 15.82 1.03 7.79
N SER A 235 15.54 0.73 9.06
CA SER A 235 14.84 -0.48 9.48
C SER A 235 13.39 -0.47 9.01
N HIS A 236 12.74 0.70 8.99
CA HIS A 236 11.41 0.85 8.41
C HIS A 236 11.41 0.59 6.89
N ILE A 237 12.26 1.30 6.15
CA ILE A 237 12.37 1.15 4.70
C ILE A 237 12.81 -0.27 4.32
N THR A 238 13.73 -0.89 5.06
CA THR A 238 14.15 -2.28 4.81
C THR A 238 12.97 -3.24 4.92
N SER A 239 12.12 -3.12 5.95
CA SER A 239 10.92 -3.97 6.07
C SER A 239 9.95 -3.78 4.90
N VAL A 240 9.66 -2.52 4.53
CA VAL A 240 8.74 -2.18 3.43
C VAL A 240 9.28 -2.64 2.07
N VAL A 241 10.57 -2.43 1.80
CA VAL A 241 11.24 -2.79 0.55
C VAL A 241 11.41 -4.30 0.45
N GLN A 242 11.99 -4.96 1.46
CA GLN A 242 12.24 -6.41 1.40
C GLN A 242 10.94 -7.21 1.29
N ALA A 243 9.84 -6.78 1.92
CA ALA A 243 8.54 -7.41 1.76
C ALA A 243 8.06 -7.45 0.30
N ALA A 244 8.27 -6.37 -0.46
CA ALA A 244 7.90 -6.28 -1.87
C ALA A 244 8.93 -6.95 -2.80
N VAL A 245 10.23 -6.74 -2.56
CA VAL A 245 11.33 -7.34 -3.33
C VAL A 245 11.27 -8.86 -3.25
N GLN A 246 11.13 -9.43 -2.04
CA GLN A 246 11.09 -10.88 -1.86
C GLN A 246 9.79 -11.51 -2.40
N ASP A 247 8.68 -10.77 -2.49
CA ASP A 247 7.45 -11.26 -3.17
C ASP A 247 7.58 -11.35 -4.69
N VAL A 248 8.57 -10.68 -5.29
CA VAL A 248 8.75 -10.59 -6.75
C VAL A 248 9.99 -11.35 -7.25
N LEU A 249 11.12 -11.32 -6.54
CA LEU A 249 12.38 -11.84 -7.10
C LEU A 249 12.41 -13.36 -7.31
N TRP A 250 11.74 -14.13 -6.46
CA TRP A 250 11.55 -15.57 -6.66
C TRP A 250 10.71 -15.88 -7.92
N ILE A 251 9.81 -14.98 -8.34
CA ILE A 251 9.09 -15.12 -9.61
C ILE A 251 10.06 -14.95 -10.77
N ASP A 252 11.00 -14.01 -10.67
CA ASP A 252 12.03 -13.83 -11.70
C ASP A 252 13.04 -14.99 -11.71
N ASP A 253 13.37 -15.61 -10.57
CA ASP A 253 14.11 -16.88 -10.56
C ASP A 253 13.31 -17.99 -11.25
N ALA A 254 12.07 -18.21 -10.83
CA ALA A 254 11.20 -19.22 -11.42
C ALA A 254 10.96 -18.96 -12.91
N VAL A 255 10.88 -17.71 -13.38
CA VAL A 255 10.84 -17.35 -14.80
C VAL A 255 12.14 -17.74 -15.51
N ASN A 256 13.31 -17.52 -14.91
CA ASN A 256 14.58 -17.89 -15.50
C ASN A 256 14.82 -19.41 -15.54
N GLU A 257 14.33 -20.14 -14.52
CA GLU A 257 14.24 -21.61 -14.47
C GLU A 257 13.28 -22.13 -15.56
N ILE A 258 12.04 -21.65 -15.60
CA ILE A 258 11.02 -21.97 -16.63
C ILE A 258 11.54 -21.66 -18.04
N LEU A 259 12.24 -20.54 -18.25
CA LEU A 259 12.83 -20.15 -19.54
C LEU A 259 14.11 -20.94 -19.89
N ALA A 260 14.67 -21.73 -18.97
CA ALA A 260 15.67 -22.74 -19.29
C ALA A 260 15.02 -24.06 -19.74
N ILE A 261 13.86 -24.41 -19.18
CA ILE A 261 13.17 -25.68 -19.47
C ILE A 261 12.46 -25.59 -20.84
N ARG A 262 13.00 -26.32 -21.82
CA ARG A 262 12.44 -26.46 -23.16
C ARG A 262 11.41 -27.59 -23.18
N PHE A 263 10.31 -27.37 -23.90
CA PHE A 263 9.23 -28.34 -24.09
C PHE A 263 8.91 -28.51 -25.57
N PRO A 264 8.67 -29.74 -26.06
CA PRO A 264 8.12 -29.94 -27.39
C PRO A 264 6.71 -29.34 -27.48
N ALA A 265 6.40 -28.75 -28.62
CA ALA A 265 5.13 -28.09 -28.88
C ALA A 265 4.76 -28.18 -30.37
N TYR A 266 3.46 -28.24 -30.67
CA TYR A 266 2.95 -28.26 -32.04
C TYR A 266 1.87 -27.20 -32.25
N PHE A 267 1.71 -26.77 -33.50
CA PHE A 267 0.75 -25.74 -33.91
C PHE A 267 -0.57 -26.37 -34.38
N VAL A 268 -1.68 -25.65 -34.17
CA VAL A 268 -3.01 -26.00 -34.68
C VAL A 268 -3.65 -24.75 -35.30
N SER A 269 -4.20 -24.91 -36.51
CA SER A 269 -4.94 -23.84 -37.22
C SER A 269 -6.27 -23.54 -36.52
N PRO A 270 -6.70 -22.27 -36.41
CA PRO A 270 -8.08 -21.94 -35.99
C PRO A 270 -9.15 -22.39 -37.01
N GLU A 271 -8.76 -22.51 -38.29
CA GLU A 271 -9.61 -22.97 -39.38
C GLU A 271 -9.21 -24.41 -39.74
N THR A 272 -10.06 -25.38 -39.38
CA THR A 272 -9.98 -26.81 -39.75
C THR A 272 -11.28 -27.28 -40.40
N SER A 273 -11.70 -26.57 -41.45
CA SER A 273 -12.61 -27.14 -42.46
C SER A 273 -11.83 -28.17 -43.28
N ALA A 274 -12.34 -29.40 -43.41
CA ALA A 274 -11.67 -30.52 -44.08
C ALA A 274 -11.71 -30.41 -45.64
N SER A 275 -11.62 -29.20 -46.17
CA SER A 275 -11.76 -28.87 -47.59
C SER A 275 -10.82 -27.72 -47.94
N GLU A 276 -9.89 -28.01 -48.85
CA GLU A 276 -8.83 -27.14 -49.41
C GLU A 276 -7.72 -26.66 -48.45
N PRO A 277 -6.43 -26.98 -48.73
CA PRO A 277 -5.29 -26.47 -47.97
C PRO A 277 -4.96 -25.03 -48.40
N ARG A 278 -5.58 -24.04 -47.74
CA ARG A 278 -5.17 -22.63 -47.87
C ARG A 278 -3.72 -22.44 -47.40
N ALA A 279 -2.96 -21.61 -48.13
CA ALA A 279 -1.53 -21.38 -47.86
C ALA A 279 -1.29 -20.83 -46.44
N VAL A 280 -0.43 -21.52 -45.67
CA VAL A 280 -0.11 -21.24 -44.26
C VAL A 280 0.56 -19.86 -44.06
N GLU A 281 1.02 -19.21 -45.13
CA GLU A 281 1.54 -17.84 -45.10
C GLU A 281 0.48 -16.78 -44.72
N GLY A 282 -0.79 -16.99 -45.09
CA GLY A 282 -1.87 -16.04 -44.79
C GLY A 282 -2.30 -16.03 -43.33
N ILE A 283 -2.01 -17.10 -42.58
CA ILE A 283 -2.50 -17.31 -41.22
C ILE A 283 -1.66 -16.48 -40.22
N LYS A 284 -2.35 -15.57 -39.52
CA LYS A 284 -1.75 -14.64 -38.54
C LYS A 284 -1.90 -15.09 -37.08
N GLN A 285 -2.74 -16.08 -36.81
CA GLN A 285 -3.04 -16.59 -35.46
C GLN A 285 -3.05 -18.12 -35.47
N PHE A 286 -2.44 -18.72 -34.45
CA PHE A 286 -2.36 -20.17 -34.27
C PHE A 286 -2.67 -20.52 -32.82
N TYR A 287 -3.18 -21.73 -32.59
CA TYR A 287 -3.04 -22.37 -31.28
C TYR A 287 -1.72 -23.12 -31.21
N ILE A 288 -1.14 -23.21 -30.02
CA ILE A 288 0.06 -24.01 -29.75
C ILE A 288 -0.26 -24.93 -28.58
N VAL A 289 -0.09 -26.24 -28.74
CA VAL A 289 -0.16 -27.20 -27.62
C VAL A 289 1.27 -27.44 -27.15
N VAL A 290 1.60 -26.97 -25.94
CA VAL A 290 2.91 -27.11 -25.30
C VAL A 290 2.86 -28.26 -24.29
N ALA A 291 3.76 -29.22 -24.48
CA ALA A 291 3.58 -30.56 -23.97
C ALA A 291 4.29 -30.79 -22.62
N LEU A 292 3.89 -30.00 -21.62
CA LEU A 292 4.44 -29.98 -20.25
C LEU A 292 4.40 -31.36 -19.55
N THR A 293 5.09 -31.48 -18.40
CA THR A 293 5.04 -32.67 -17.52
C THR A 293 4.20 -32.42 -16.25
N PRO A 294 3.66 -33.47 -15.60
CA PRO A 294 3.05 -33.36 -14.27
C PRO A 294 4.00 -32.77 -13.22
N GLN A 295 5.27 -33.21 -13.23
CA GLN A 295 6.31 -32.78 -12.30
C GLN A 295 6.53 -31.26 -12.39
N PHE A 296 6.73 -30.73 -13.59
CA PHE A 296 6.86 -29.30 -13.84
C PHE A 296 5.62 -28.52 -13.37
N ARG A 297 4.42 -29.04 -13.64
CA ARG A 297 3.17 -28.41 -13.19
C ARG A 297 3.04 -28.33 -11.68
N THR A 298 3.57 -29.30 -10.93
CA THR A 298 3.59 -29.29 -9.46
C THR A 298 4.71 -28.41 -8.93
N GLU A 299 5.94 -28.57 -9.43
CA GLU A 299 7.12 -27.85 -8.96
C GLU A 299 6.98 -26.33 -9.10
N TYR A 300 6.46 -25.88 -10.25
CA TYR A 300 6.29 -24.46 -10.53
C TYR A 300 4.89 -23.92 -10.23
N ASP A 301 4.00 -24.68 -9.57
CA ASP A 301 2.57 -24.32 -9.46
C ASP A 301 2.33 -22.90 -8.90
N SER A 302 2.98 -22.51 -7.80
CA SER A 302 2.79 -21.15 -7.24
C SER A 302 3.30 -20.05 -8.19
N ALA A 303 4.48 -20.23 -8.79
CA ALA A 303 5.02 -19.31 -9.79
C ALA A 303 4.12 -19.26 -11.03
N TRP A 304 3.60 -20.41 -11.49
CA TRP A 304 2.71 -20.53 -12.63
C TRP A 304 1.38 -19.81 -12.34
N ARG A 305 0.75 -20.03 -11.18
CA ARG A 305 -0.46 -19.32 -10.70
C ARG A 305 -0.27 -17.79 -10.62
N ARG A 306 0.97 -17.30 -10.48
CA ARG A 306 1.30 -15.87 -10.54
C ARG A 306 1.55 -15.40 -11.98
N LEU A 307 2.25 -16.19 -12.80
CA LEU A 307 2.55 -15.88 -14.20
C LEU A 307 1.33 -15.95 -15.13
N ILE A 308 0.38 -16.87 -14.91
CA ILE A 308 -0.88 -16.92 -15.67
C ILE A 308 -1.76 -15.68 -15.47
N LYS A 309 -1.50 -14.88 -14.42
CA LYS A 309 -2.17 -13.58 -14.21
C LYS A 309 -1.58 -12.48 -15.09
N ALA A 310 -0.40 -12.68 -15.70
CA ALA A 310 0.18 -11.72 -16.64
C ALA A 310 -0.67 -11.57 -17.91
N GLU A 311 -0.52 -10.44 -18.60
CA GLU A 311 -1.43 -10.03 -19.68
C GLU A 311 -1.27 -10.83 -21.00
N GLY A 312 -0.23 -11.64 -21.04
CA GLY A 312 0.35 -12.29 -22.22
C GLY A 312 1.85 -12.44 -21.98
N PHE A 313 2.47 -13.40 -22.66
CA PHE A 313 3.92 -13.59 -22.62
C PHE A 313 4.46 -13.85 -24.03
N ARG A 314 5.76 -14.16 -24.11
CA ARG A 314 6.44 -14.44 -25.37
C ARG A 314 6.89 -15.89 -25.38
N VAL A 315 6.36 -16.68 -26.31
CA VAL A 315 6.92 -18.01 -26.60
C VAL A 315 8.14 -17.83 -27.49
N ARG A 316 9.28 -18.35 -27.04
CA ARG A 316 10.52 -18.41 -27.81
C ARG A 316 10.49 -19.69 -28.65
N LEU A 317 10.47 -19.54 -29.96
CA LEU A 317 10.45 -20.67 -30.90
C LEU A 317 11.88 -21.00 -31.32
N PHE A 318 12.22 -22.27 -31.28
CA PHE A 318 13.53 -22.81 -31.61
C PHE A 318 13.34 -23.87 -32.70
N ASN A 319 14.23 -23.92 -33.70
CA ASN A 319 14.12 -24.89 -34.79
C ASN A 319 14.52 -26.31 -34.35
N SER A 320 15.18 -26.42 -33.20
CA SER A 320 15.73 -27.62 -32.57
C SER A 320 15.88 -27.38 -31.07
N HIS A 321 15.90 -28.42 -30.20
CA HIS A 321 16.41 -28.20 -28.83
C HIS A 321 17.84 -27.68 -28.89
N GLU A 322 18.62 -28.08 -29.88
CA GLU A 322 20.00 -27.66 -30.15
C GLU A 322 20.21 -26.14 -30.27
N SER A 323 19.16 -25.38 -30.60
CA SER A 323 19.29 -23.96 -30.94
C SER A 323 19.69 -23.08 -29.75
N LEU A 324 20.92 -22.54 -29.75
CA LEU A 324 21.43 -21.64 -28.70
C LEU A 324 20.58 -20.37 -28.53
N SER A 325 20.01 -19.86 -29.62
CA SER A 325 19.13 -18.67 -29.66
C SER A 325 17.79 -19.00 -30.34
N PRO A 326 16.69 -18.30 -30.00
CA PRO A 326 15.39 -18.53 -30.65
C PRO A 326 15.38 -18.01 -32.08
N HIS A 327 14.76 -18.76 -32.99
CA HIS A 327 14.61 -18.36 -34.39
C HIS A 327 13.58 -17.24 -34.55
N GLU A 328 12.43 -17.38 -33.89
CA GLU A 328 11.41 -16.35 -33.77
C GLU A 328 10.90 -16.28 -32.31
N THR A 329 10.24 -15.17 -31.96
CA THR A 329 9.63 -14.99 -30.64
C THR A 329 8.23 -14.42 -30.84
N TRP A 330 7.20 -15.21 -30.52
CA TRP A 330 5.81 -14.87 -30.80
C TRP A 330 5.11 -14.40 -29.52
N ASN A 331 4.24 -13.39 -29.66
CA ASN A 331 3.37 -12.96 -28.56
C ASN A 331 2.22 -13.96 -28.41
N CYS A 332 1.97 -14.42 -27.18
CA CYS A 332 0.97 -15.44 -26.88
C CYS A 332 0.24 -15.20 -25.56
N LYS A 333 -0.92 -15.85 -25.43
CA LYS A 333 -1.76 -15.90 -24.23
C LYS A 333 -2.17 -17.35 -23.95
N ILE A 334 -2.47 -17.68 -22.71
CA ILE A 334 -3.02 -19.00 -22.35
C ILE A 334 -4.48 -19.07 -22.80
N VAL A 335 -4.92 -20.26 -23.22
CA VAL A 335 -6.34 -20.58 -23.41
C VAL A 335 -6.85 -21.27 -22.15
N GLU A 336 -7.74 -20.62 -21.41
CA GLU A 336 -8.26 -21.13 -20.13
C GLU A 336 -9.19 -22.35 -20.30
N TYR A 337 -9.99 -22.37 -21.37
CA TYR A 337 -11.01 -23.40 -21.64
C TYR A 337 -10.82 -24.03 -23.04
N PRO A 338 -9.72 -24.77 -23.29
CA PRO A 338 -9.38 -25.29 -24.62
C PRO A 338 -10.40 -26.30 -25.15
N SER A 339 -11.12 -26.99 -24.26
CA SER A 339 -12.26 -27.88 -24.58
C SER A 339 -13.37 -27.22 -25.40
N ASN A 340 -13.50 -25.90 -25.30
CA ASN A 340 -14.59 -25.14 -25.91
C ASN A 340 -14.26 -24.70 -27.35
N LEU A 341 -13.04 -24.96 -27.83
CA LEU A 341 -12.59 -24.60 -29.16
C LEU A 341 -12.76 -25.76 -30.14
N SER A 342 -13.56 -25.56 -31.19
CA SER A 342 -13.80 -26.55 -32.25
C SER A 342 -12.49 -27.09 -32.86
N ALA A 343 -11.54 -26.21 -33.14
CA ALA A 343 -10.23 -26.54 -33.72
C ALA A 343 -9.36 -27.48 -32.86
N LEU A 344 -9.63 -27.59 -31.55
CA LEU A 344 -8.86 -28.44 -30.63
C LEU A 344 -9.54 -29.80 -30.36
N LYS A 345 -10.75 -30.04 -30.88
CA LYS A 345 -11.43 -31.33 -30.73
C LYS A 345 -10.62 -32.54 -31.25
N PRO A 346 -9.81 -32.44 -32.33
CA PRO A 346 -8.92 -33.52 -32.76
C PRO A 346 -7.65 -33.69 -31.91
N HIS A 347 -7.37 -32.76 -30.98
CA HIS A 347 -6.11 -32.65 -30.26
C HIS A 347 -6.34 -32.79 -28.74
N PRO A 348 -6.53 -34.00 -28.21
CA PRO A 348 -6.87 -34.22 -26.80
C PRO A 348 -5.73 -33.82 -25.85
N VAL A 349 -5.92 -32.68 -25.16
CA VAL A 349 -4.94 -32.09 -24.25
C VAL A 349 -5.04 -32.71 -22.85
N ARG A 350 -3.91 -33.16 -22.29
CA ARG A 350 -3.82 -33.71 -20.93
C ARG A 350 -3.86 -32.60 -19.88
N LYS A 351 -4.39 -32.87 -18.68
CA LYS A 351 -4.56 -31.90 -17.57
C LYS A 351 -3.30 -31.07 -17.22
N HIS A 352 -2.10 -31.62 -17.47
CA HIS A 352 -0.82 -30.95 -17.20
C HIS A 352 -0.32 -30.09 -18.38
N GLU A 353 -0.72 -30.37 -19.62
CA GLU A 353 -0.28 -29.65 -20.81
C GLU A 353 -0.84 -28.22 -20.85
N LEU A 354 -0.41 -27.44 -21.85
CA LEU A 354 -0.68 -26.00 -21.92
C LEU A 354 -1.07 -25.59 -23.34
N VAL A 355 -2.26 -25.03 -23.50
CA VAL A 355 -2.70 -24.46 -24.77
C VAL A 355 -2.45 -22.95 -24.78
N LEU A 356 -1.75 -22.48 -25.80
CA LEU A 356 -1.54 -21.06 -26.07
C LEU A 356 -2.32 -20.65 -27.32
N CYS A 357 -2.74 -19.39 -27.37
CA CYS A 357 -3.10 -18.70 -28.60
C CYS A 357 -1.98 -17.70 -28.90
N ALA A 358 -1.34 -17.82 -30.08
CA ALA A 358 -0.15 -17.06 -30.45
C ALA A 358 -0.34 -16.37 -31.81
N ARG A 359 0.36 -15.24 -32.00
CA ARG A 359 0.34 -14.46 -33.24
C ARG A 359 1.73 -14.38 -33.85
N ARG A 360 1.83 -14.76 -35.12
CA ARG A 360 3.02 -14.57 -35.98
C ARG A 360 3.29 -13.06 -36.12
N PRO A 361 4.55 -12.60 -36.01
CA PRO A 361 4.92 -11.20 -36.24
C PRO A 361 4.49 -10.71 -37.63
N THR A 362 4.16 -9.43 -37.74
CA THR A 362 3.97 -8.76 -39.04
C THR A 362 5.34 -8.36 -39.61
N ARG A 363 5.56 -8.58 -40.92
CA ARG A 363 6.80 -8.22 -41.62
C ARG A 363 6.88 -6.72 -41.87
N ASP A 364 7.29 -5.98 -40.84
CA ASP A 364 8.04 -4.75 -40.96
C ASP A 364 9.22 -4.85 -39.99
N GLU A 365 10.38 -4.32 -40.37
CA GLU A 365 11.72 -4.65 -39.84
C GLU A 365 12.18 -6.10 -40.12
N PHE A 366 13.50 -6.33 -40.08
CA PHE A 366 14.18 -7.61 -40.39
C PHE A 366 13.98 -8.22 -41.79
N GLN A 367 14.09 -7.40 -42.84
CA GLN A 367 14.41 -7.91 -44.19
C GLN A 367 15.81 -8.56 -44.21
N LYS A 368 15.92 -9.87 -43.92
CA LYS A 368 17.03 -10.77 -44.34
C LYS A 368 16.91 -12.26 -43.95
N LYS A 369 15.94 -12.68 -43.12
CA LYS A 369 15.74 -14.10 -42.77
C LYS A 369 14.57 -14.74 -43.53
N GLN A 370 14.68 -16.03 -43.83
CA GLN A 370 13.55 -16.86 -44.27
C GLN A 370 12.52 -17.01 -43.12
N PRO A 371 11.21 -17.14 -43.42
CA PRO A 371 10.17 -17.24 -42.40
C PRO A 371 10.26 -18.56 -41.61
N TYR A 372 9.87 -18.55 -40.33
CA TYR A 372 9.76 -19.79 -39.55
C TYR A 372 8.74 -20.75 -40.18
N GLU A 373 9.25 -21.92 -40.57
CA GLU A 373 8.50 -23.03 -41.15
C GLU A 373 7.58 -23.65 -40.09
N VAL A 374 6.26 -23.42 -40.20
CA VAL A 374 5.28 -23.96 -39.26
C VAL A 374 5.04 -25.44 -39.58
N LYS A 375 5.85 -26.30 -38.97
CA LYS A 375 5.70 -27.75 -39.06
C LYS A 375 4.50 -28.21 -38.23
N MET A 376 3.49 -28.71 -38.94
CA MET A 376 2.32 -29.38 -38.39
C MET A 376 2.67 -30.86 -38.20
N PHE A 377 2.38 -31.42 -37.02
CA PHE A 377 2.65 -32.82 -36.70
C PHE A 377 1.39 -33.49 -36.13
N PRO A 378 1.11 -34.76 -36.48
CA PRO A 378 -0.03 -35.49 -35.91
C PRO A 378 0.21 -35.98 -34.47
N ASP A 379 1.46 -36.27 -34.09
CA ASP A 379 1.84 -36.70 -32.73
C ASP A 379 3.24 -36.19 -32.29
N ARG A 380 3.77 -36.74 -31.18
CA ARG A 380 4.70 -36.08 -30.24
C ARG A 380 5.75 -37.09 -29.71
N ASN A 381 6.88 -37.31 -30.40
CA ASN A 381 7.83 -38.36 -29.96
C ASN A 381 9.35 -38.20 -30.25
N GLY A 382 9.90 -37.00 -30.44
CA GLY A 382 11.38 -36.83 -30.42
C GLY A 382 11.87 -35.40 -30.60
N PHE A 383 12.72 -34.88 -29.69
CA PHE A 383 13.28 -33.52 -29.82
C PHE A 383 14.50 -33.12 -28.94
N TYR A 384 14.97 -33.90 -27.95
CA TYR A 384 15.36 -33.32 -26.64
C TYR A 384 16.76 -32.67 -26.40
N ASP A 385 17.75 -32.74 -27.30
CA ASP A 385 19.17 -32.47 -26.95
C ASP A 385 19.77 -31.07 -27.30
N TRP A 386 20.89 -30.70 -26.62
CA TRP A 386 21.89 -29.60 -26.81
C TRP A 386 21.53 -28.08 -26.54
N MET A 387 22.39 -27.30 -25.82
CA MET A 387 22.21 -25.86 -25.37
C MET A 387 23.60 -25.13 -25.11
N VAL A 388 23.86 -23.89 -24.57
CA VAL A 388 23.21 -22.93 -23.60
C VAL A 388 23.69 -21.42 -23.70
N LYS A 389 22.79 -20.43 -23.96
CA LYS A 389 22.63 -19.03 -23.39
C LYS A 389 23.78 -17.90 -23.39
N PRO A 390 23.92 -16.91 -22.40
CA PRO A 390 23.45 -15.45 -22.41
C PRO A 390 24.43 -14.33 -21.81
N ASP A 391 24.16 -13.10 -21.25
CA ASP A 391 22.95 -12.22 -20.94
C ASP A 391 23.07 -10.61 -20.83
N PRO A 392 23.68 -9.90 -19.82
CA PRO A 392 22.97 -8.81 -19.02
C PRO A 392 23.63 -7.40 -18.67
N ARG A 393 22.87 -6.48 -17.97
CA ARG A 393 23.21 -5.24 -17.11
C ARG A 393 22.85 -3.80 -17.66
N SER A 394 22.78 -2.62 -16.95
CA SER A 394 23.12 -2.15 -15.56
C SER A 394 22.20 -1.02 -14.90
N THR A 395 22.72 0.14 -14.36
CA THR A 395 22.23 0.96 -13.17
C THR A 395 22.85 2.43 -13.08
N ASN A 396 22.60 3.48 -12.23
CA ASN A 396 21.58 4.06 -11.26
C ASN A 396 22.04 5.51 -10.73
N ALA A 397 21.17 6.44 -10.18
CA ALA A 397 21.53 7.62 -9.28
C ALA A 397 20.35 8.53 -8.68
N PRO A 398 20.28 8.94 -7.36
CA PRO A 398 19.16 9.74 -6.70
C PRO A 398 19.47 10.72 -5.47
N PRO A 399 18.46 11.45 -4.83
CA PRO A 399 18.54 12.11 -3.47
C PRO A 399 17.25 12.12 -2.51
N MET A 400 17.22 12.88 -1.36
CA MET A 400 16.34 12.77 -0.12
C MET A 400 15.35 13.95 0.29
N LEU A 401 14.56 13.86 1.42
CA LEU A 401 13.44 14.79 1.88
C LEU A 401 13.23 15.04 3.45
N ARG A 402 12.11 15.69 3.92
CA ARG A 402 11.86 16.34 5.28
C ARG A 402 10.62 15.85 6.13
N ALA A 403 9.99 16.64 7.06
CA ALA A 403 8.97 16.22 8.09
C ALA A 403 7.67 17.11 8.33
N LEU A 404 6.61 16.55 8.97
CA LEU A 404 5.12 16.78 8.84
C LEU A 404 4.37 17.94 9.61
N PRO A 405 3.30 18.56 9.03
CA PRO A 405 2.36 19.52 9.70
C PRO A 405 0.93 18.99 10.05
N SER A 406 0.07 19.84 10.65
CA SER A 406 -1.34 19.56 11.07
C SER A 406 -2.31 20.74 10.75
N ILE A 407 -3.60 20.48 10.49
CA ILE A 407 -4.60 21.45 9.97
C ILE A 407 -6.03 21.19 10.51
N ASN A 408 -6.87 22.24 10.60
CA ASN A 408 -8.33 22.17 10.83
C ASN A 408 -9.09 22.31 9.48
N PHE A 409 -10.03 21.40 9.19
CA PHE A 409 -10.75 21.34 7.91
C PHE A 409 -12.16 21.95 7.90
N LEU A 410 -12.71 22.37 9.05
CA LEU A 410 -13.98 23.10 9.14
C LEU A 410 -13.82 24.60 9.40
N ASP A 411 -12.59 25.07 9.55
CA ASP A 411 -12.20 26.49 9.46
C ASP A 411 -12.32 26.99 8.00
N ILE A 412 -13.54 26.92 7.46
CA ILE A 412 -13.93 27.43 6.14
C ILE A 412 -14.76 28.69 6.42
N GLU A 413 -14.47 29.79 5.72
CA GLU A 413 -15.17 31.08 5.91
C GLU A 413 -16.70 30.94 5.77
N ASP A 414 -17.12 30.10 4.83
CA ASP A 414 -18.50 29.70 4.58
C ASP A 414 -18.98 28.63 5.58
N LYS A 415 -19.48 29.10 6.73
CA LYS A 415 -20.05 28.26 7.80
C LYS A 415 -21.30 27.48 7.36
N ALA A 416 -22.05 27.96 6.36
CA ALA A 416 -23.22 27.25 5.85
C ALA A 416 -22.80 26.03 5.01
N TYR A 417 -21.76 26.16 4.19
CA TYR A 417 -21.14 25.06 3.45
C TYR A 417 -20.44 24.06 4.38
N ALA A 418 -19.75 24.52 5.43
CA ALA A 418 -19.19 23.65 6.46
C ALA A 418 -20.29 22.80 7.16
N ASN A 419 -21.45 23.39 7.44
CA ASN A 419 -22.61 22.65 7.97
C ASN A 419 -23.21 21.67 6.95
N ALA A 420 -23.25 22.02 5.66
CA ALA A 420 -23.72 21.13 4.59
C ALA A 420 -22.81 19.89 4.41
N ILE A 421 -21.49 20.04 4.59
CA ILE A 421 -20.54 18.91 4.63
C ILE A 421 -20.80 18.00 5.83
N VAL A 422 -20.98 18.56 7.02
CA VAL A 422 -21.26 17.77 8.24
C VAL A 422 -22.57 16.98 8.09
N ALA A 423 -23.56 17.52 7.36
CA ALA A 423 -24.82 16.85 7.05
C ALA A 423 -24.74 15.66 6.07
N GLU A 424 -23.54 15.26 5.60
CA GLU A 424 -23.32 13.96 4.97
C GLU A 424 -23.31 12.80 5.97
N ALA A 425 -23.01 13.06 7.24
CA ALA A 425 -23.09 12.06 8.31
C ALA A 425 -24.55 11.83 8.74
N LEU A 426 -24.84 10.62 9.24
CA LEU A 426 -26.15 10.28 9.81
C LEU A 426 -26.49 11.27 10.94
N PRO A 427 -27.77 11.62 11.20
CA PRO A 427 -28.12 12.70 12.13
C PRO A 427 -27.47 12.60 13.52
N GLN A 428 -27.41 11.38 14.08
CA GLN A 428 -26.75 11.09 15.36
C GLN A 428 -25.22 11.26 15.32
N ASP A 429 -24.60 11.15 14.14
CA ASP A 429 -23.16 11.22 13.94
C ASP A 429 -22.65 12.65 13.70
N GLN A 430 -23.52 13.62 13.43
CA GLN A 430 -23.13 14.97 12.99
C GLN A 430 -22.34 15.77 14.04
N ALA A 431 -22.53 15.47 15.33
CA ALA A 431 -21.74 16.05 16.41
C ALA A 431 -20.31 15.50 16.38
N ARG A 432 -20.14 14.17 16.46
CA ARG A 432 -18.84 13.49 16.40
C ARG A 432 -18.10 13.78 15.09
N PHE A 433 -18.78 13.76 13.94
CA PHE A 433 -18.15 14.09 12.66
C PHE A 433 -17.67 15.56 12.59
N ARG A 434 -18.37 16.53 13.19
CA ARG A 434 -17.86 17.91 13.32
C ARG A 434 -16.62 18.00 14.21
N GLY A 435 -16.60 17.30 15.35
CA GLY A 435 -15.45 17.27 16.24
C GLY A 435 -14.19 16.74 15.55
N TYR A 436 -14.33 15.63 14.82
CA TYR A 436 -13.27 14.95 14.09
C TYR A 436 -12.51 15.87 13.12
N LEU A 437 -13.24 16.62 12.29
CA LEU A 437 -12.66 17.46 11.24
C LEU A 437 -12.00 18.75 11.76
N SER A 438 -12.20 19.09 13.04
CA SER A 438 -11.82 20.39 13.59
C SER A 438 -10.38 20.46 14.13
N ASN A 439 -9.75 19.32 14.45
CA ASN A 439 -8.47 19.31 15.20
C ASN A 439 -7.51 18.17 14.80
N ARG A 440 -7.65 17.57 13.62
CA ARG A 440 -6.90 16.36 13.25
C ARG A 440 -6.38 16.40 11.82
N PRO A 441 -5.23 15.79 11.53
CA PRO A 441 -5.00 15.19 10.23
C PRO A 441 -5.89 13.95 10.05
N LEU A 442 -6.49 13.80 8.85
CA LEU A 442 -7.05 12.56 8.24
C LEU A 442 -8.46 12.06 8.66
N GLY A 443 -9.32 11.74 7.67
CA GLY A 443 -10.47 10.77 7.76
C GLY A 443 -11.83 11.14 7.10
N LEU A 444 -12.48 10.15 6.45
CA LEU A 444 -13.77 10.16 5.68
C LEU A 444 -13.92 11.00 4.37
N ALA A 445 -14.80 10.54 3.46
CA ALA A 445 -14.93 11.07 2.09
C ALA A 445 -15.67 12.43 1.98
N ALA A 446 -16.63 12.71 2.86
CA ALA A 446 -17.17 14.07 3.01
C ALA A 446 -16.08 15.06 3.48
N ALA A 447 -15.01 14.55 4.08
CA ALA A 447 -13.84 15.33 4.42
C ALA A 447 -12.77 15.40 3.32
N THR A 448 -12.84 14.57 2.27
CA THR A 448 -12.17 14.92 0.99
C THR A 448 -12.72 16.25 0.48
N LEU A 449 -14.04 16.49 0.61
CA LEU A 449 -14.66 17.77 0.25
C LEU A 449 -14.31 18.91 1.24
N ALA A 450 -14.20 18.63 2.55
CA ALA A 450 -13.72 19.61 3.54
C ALA A 450 -12.25 19.99 3.31
N MET A 451 -11.39 18.99 3.12
CA MET A 451 -9.97 19.18 2.83
C MET A 451 -9.78 19.92 1.49
N HIS A 452 -10.54 19.58 0.45
CA HIS A 452 -10.57 20.34 -0.80
C HIS A 452 -10.98 21.81 -0.56
N ALA A 453 -12.04 22.05 0.21
CA ALA A 453 -12.51 23.39 0.52
C ALA A 453 -11.54 24.23 1.37
N LYS A 454 -10.68 23.59 2.18
CA LYS A 454 -9.65 24.26 3.00
C LYS A 454 -8.31 24.42 2.30
N LEU A 455 -7.91 23.48 1.44
CA LEU A 455 -6.55 23.41 0.86
C LEU A 455 -6.49 23.71 -0.64
N GLY A 456 -7.61 23.62 -1.37
CA GLY A 456 -7.62 23.51 -2.83
C GLY A 456 -7.30 22.08 -3.28
N LYS A 457 -6.49 21.93 -4.33
CA LYS A 457 -6.43 20.69 -5.13
C LYS A 457 -5.98 19.44 -4.36
N ILE A 458 -6.69 18.31 -4.51
CA ILE A 458 -6.48 17.06 -3.75
C ILE A 458 -6.23 15.83 -4.64
N LEU A 459 -5.11 15.12 -4.49
CA LEU A 459 -4.89 13.86 -5.21
C LEU A 459 -5.66 12.70 -4.58
N CYS A 460 -6.48 12.01 -5.37
CA CYS A 460 -7.27 10.85 -4.92
C CYS A 460 -6.72 9.54 -5.51
N SER A 461 -6.60 8.48 -4.69
CA SER A 461 -6.10 7.16 -5.11
C SER A 461 -6.73 6.01 -4.32
N ALA A 462 -6.47 4.77 -4.73
CA ALA A 462 -6.98 3.52 -4.15
C ALA A 462 -6.15 2.32 -4.68
N PRO A 463 -6.14 1.14 -4.03
CA PRO A 463 -5.25 0.02 -4.38
C PRO A 463 -5.57 -0.67 -5.71
N THR A 464 -6.73 -0.43 -6.31
CA THR A 464 -7.11 -1.01 -7.60
C THR A 464 -7.78 0.02 -8.50
N ASN A 465 -7.67 -0.16 -9.83
CA ASN A 465 -8.36 0.70 -10.79
C ASN A 465 -9.87 0.76 -10.51
N VAL A 466 -10.51 -0.36 -10.15
CA VAL A 466 -11.94 -0.41 -9.84
C VAL A 466 -12.27 0.43 -8.61
N ALA A 467 -11.42 0.40 -7.58
CA ALA A 467 -11.58 1.23 -6.39
C ALA A 467 -11.42 2.73 -6.73
N VAL A 468 -10.44 3.11 -7.55
CA VAL A 468 -10.29 4.51 -8.01
C VAL A 468 -11.49 4.97 -8.85
N ASP A 469 -11.99 4.13 -9.77
CA ASP A 469 -13.19 4.41 -10.56
C ASP A 469 -14.42 4.64 -9.65
N ASN A 470 -14.62 3.75 -8.67
CA ASN A 470 -15.69 3.84 -7.68
C ASN A 470 -15.55 5.09 -6.80
N PHE A 471 -14.33 5.43 -6.37
CA PHE A 471 -14.07 6.58 -5.53
C PHE A 471 -14.36 7.90 -6.27
N ALA A 472 -13.88 8.04 -7.51
CA ALA A 472 -14.16 9.20 -8.35
C ALA A 472 -15.67 9.39 -8.59
N SER A 473 -16.40 8.31 -8.92
CA SER A 473 -17.85 8.38 -9.13
C SER A 473 -18.62 8.73 -7.85
N ARG A 474 -18.18 8.21 -6.69
CA ARG A 474 -18.72 8.60 -5.37
C ARG A 474 -18.45 10.07 -5.05
N LEU A 475 -17.25 10.60 -5.35
CA LEU A 475 -16.93 12.01 -5.14
C LEU A 475 -17.78 12.95 -6.03
N ASP A 476 -17.91 12.65 -7.32
CA ASP A 476 -18.75 13.41 -8.27
C ASP A 476 -20.22 13.42 -7.83
N THR A 477 -20.74 12.27 -7.41
CA THR A 477 -22.12 12.17 -6.89
C THR A 477 -22.30 13.01 -5.61
N ARG A 478 -21.34 12.93 -4.67
CA ARG A 478 -21.42 13.60 -3.36
C ARG A 478 -21.21 15.11 -3.44
N THR A 479 -20.27 15.61 -4.26
CA THR A 479 -20.10 17.06 -4.44
C THR A 479 -21.36 17.71 -5.01
N ARG A 480 -22.00 17.09 -6.02
CA ARG A 480 -23.31 17.53 -6.54
C ARG A 480 -24.38 17.51 -5.46
N THR A 481 -24.54 16.40 -4.74
CA THR A 481 -25.57 16.29 -3.69
C THR A 481 -25.40 17.35 -2.57
N VAL A 482 -24.16 17.65 -2.17
CA VAL A 482 -23.86 18.69 -1.16
C VAL A 482 -24.16 20.09 -1.73
N VAL A 483 -23.75 20.37 -2.97
CA VAL A 483 -24.00 21.65 -3.65
C VAL A 483 -25.49 21.87 -3.91
N GLU A 484 -26.23 20.84 -4.31
CA GLU A 484 -27.70 20.87 -4.48
C GLU A 484 -28.44 21.14 -3.16
N ARG A 485 -27.94 20.64 -2.03
CA ARG A 485 -28.49 20.98 -0.71
C ARG A 485 -28.13 22.41 -0.29
N TYR A 486 -26.89 22.83 -0.49
CA TYR A 486 -26.42 24.18 -0.17
C TYR A 486 -27.14 25.26 -1.01
N ASN A 487 -27.29 25.02 -2.31
CA ASN A 487 -27.95 25.94 -3.25
C ASN A 487 -29.49 25.94 -3.12
N ARG A 488 -30.08 25.13 -2.23
CA ARG A 488 -31.53 24.97 -2.08
C ARG A 488 -32.13 26.16 -1.35
N GLY A 489 -32.97 26.93 -2.04
CA GLY A 489 -33.64 28.11 -1.48
C GLY A 489 -32.83 29.41 -1.60
N LEU A 490 -31.64 29.37 -2.22
CA LEU A 490 -30.96 30.60 -2.65
C LEU A 490 -31.83 31.33 -3.70
N GLN A 491 -32.01 32.64 -3.50
CA GLN A 491 -32.78 33.49 -4.40
C GLN A 491 -31.95 33.95 -5.60
N GLY A 492 -32.62 34.41 -6.66
CA GLY A 492 -31.95 34.94 -7.86
C GLY A 492 -31.02 36.11 -7.50
N GLY A 493 -29.75 36.00 -7.92
CA GLY A 493 -28.68 36.97 -7.61
C GLY A 493 -27.78 36.59 -6.42
N GLN A 494 -28.13 35.58 -5.61
CA GLN A 494 -27.22 35.07 -4.58
C GLN A 494 -26.12 34.17 -5.19
N PRO A 495 -24.87 34.24 -4.71
CA PRO A 495 -23.77 33.44 -5.24
C PRO A 495 -23.97 31.95 -4.93
N ARG A 496 -24.11 31.14 -5.99
CA ARG A 496 -24.28 29.69 -5.91
C ARG A 496 -22.93 29.00 -5.71
N ARG A 497 -22.89 27.94 -4.90
CA ARG A 497 -21.75 27.03 -4.83
C ARG A 497 -21.67 26.22 -6.13
N ARG A 498 -20.45 25.86 -6.55
CA ARG A 498 -20.17 25.06 -7.75
C ARG A 498 -19.75 23.63 -7.39
N HIS A 499 -20.01 22.69 -8.28
CA HIS A 499 -19.53 21.31 -8.22
C HIS A 499 -18.00 21.27 -8.31
N THR A 500 -17.38 20.37 -7.55
CA THR A 500 -15.94 20.07 -7.67
C THR A 500 -15.65 19.36 -8.99
N PHE A 501 -14.61 19.78 -9.69
CA PHE A 501 -14.17 19.20 -10.96
C PHE A 501 -13.36 17.91 -10.74
N VAL A 502 -14.07 16.79 -10.68
CA VAL A 502 -13.51 15.44 -10.47
C VAL A 502 -13.05 14.83 -11.79
N VAL A 503 -11.75 14.57 -11.95
CA VAL A 503 -11.17 13.89 -13.11
C VAL A 503 -10.59 12.53 -12.73
N ARG A 504 -10.95 11.49 -13.48
CA ARG A 504 -10.40 10.14 -13.40
C ARG A 504 -9.40 9.94 -14.54
N ALA A 505 -8.17 10.43 -14.35
CA ALA A 505 -7.12 10.29 -15.35
C ALA A 505 -6.74 8.82 -15.56
N TYR A 506 -6.58 8.43 -16.82
CA TYR A 506 -5.93 7.19 -17.26
C TYR A 506 -4.63 7.49 -18.03
N ARG A 507 -3.99 6.47 -18.62
CA ARG A 507 -2.80 6.67 -19.45
C ARG A 507 -3.12 7.52 -20.70
N PRO A 508 -2.29 8.50 -21.10
CA PRO A 508 -2.61 9.40 -22.22
C PRO A 508 -2.92 8.69 -23.55
N GLU A 509 -2.22 7.60 -23.86
CA GLU A 509 -2.46 6.83 -25.09
C GLU A 509 -3.79 6.06 -25.04
N HIS A 510 -4.27 5.75 -23.83
CA HIS A 510 -5.57 5.11 -23.64
C HIS A 510 -6.71 6.14 -23.79
N GLU A 511 -6.55 7.34 -23.25
CA GLU A 511 -7.48 8.47 -23.42
C GLU A 511 -7.61 8.86 -24.90
N SER A 512 -6.49 9.10 -25.58
CA SER A 512 -6.46 9.49 -27.01
C SER A 512 -7.14 8.45 -27.92
N VAL A 513 -6.83 7.16 -27.72
CA VAL A 513 -7.44 6.08 -28.51
C VAL A 513 -8.93 5.89 -28.19
N ALA A 514 -9.35 6.08 -26.93
CA ALA A 514 -10.76 5.99 -26.56
C ALA A 514 -11.56 7.18 -27.10
N PHE A 515 -11.08 8.41 -26.90
CA PHE A 515 -11.67 9.63 -27.44
C PHE A 515 -11.89 9.55 -28.95
N LYS A 516 -10.85 9.18 -29.71
CA LYS A 516 -10.94 9.01 -31.17
C LYS A 516 -12.02 8.00 -31.58
N ARG A 517 -12.23 6.93 -30.81
CA ARG A 517 -13.26 5.92 -31.09
C ARG A 517 -14.68 6.39 -30.73
N LEU A 518 -14.82 7.30 -29.76
CA LEU A 518 -16.11 7.91 -29.42
C LEU A 518 -16.56 8.93 -30.47
N LEU A 519 -15.61 9.57 -31.17
CA LEU A 519 -15.89 10.34 -32.39
C LEU A 519 -16.24 9.45 -33.61
N GLN A 520 -15.91 8.15 -33.58
CA GLN A 520 -16.28 7.17 -34.61
C GLN A 520 -17.66 6.56 -34.36
N ASP A 521 -17.95 6.18 -33.11
CA ASP A 521 -19.27 5.74 -32.68
C ASP A 521 -19.45 6.12 -31.20
N SER A 522 -20.29 7.12 -30.95
CA SER A 522 -20.59 7.66 -29.63
C SER A 522 -21.24 6.64 -28.68
N ARG A 523 -21.85 5.58 -29.20
CA ARG A 523 -22.65 4.61 -28.44
C ARG A 523 -21.80 3.56 -27.73
N ILE A 524 -20.52 3.44 -28.07
CA ILE A 524 -19.66 2.34 -27.56
C ILE A 524 -19.26 2.52 -26.09
N SER A 525 -19.35 3.73 -25.54
CA SER A 525 -19.06 4.05 -24.12
C SER A 525 -17.72 3.45 -23.65
N ASP A 526 -17.67 2.76 -22.50
CA ASP A 526 -16.51 2.02 -21.98
C ASP A 526 -15.87 1.07 -23.04
N GLY A 527 -16.66 0.59 -24.01
CA GLY A 527 -16.19 -0.21 -25.15
C GLY A 527 -15.24 0.52 -26.12
N ALA A 528 -15.07 1.83 -25.99
CA ALA A 528 -14.03 2.63 -26.65
C ALA A 528 -12.62 2.25 -26.19
N ALA A 529 -12.47 1.75 -24.96
CA ALA A 529 -11.20 1.37 -24.34
C ALA A 529 -10.27 0.63 -25.32
N PRO A 530 -8.96 0.94 -25.37
CA PRO A 530 -8.01 0.25 -26.24
C PRO A 530 -8.18 -1.28 -26.18
N LYS A 531 -8.23 -1.89 -27.37
CA LYS A 531 -8.36 -3.36 -27.56
C LYS A 531 -7.05 -3.93 -28.12
N PRO A 532 -5.95 -3.95 -27.32
CA PRO A 532 -4.69 -4.51 -27.76
C PRO A 532 -4.80 -6.03 -27.93
N PHE A 533 -4.11 -6.59 -28.93
CA PHE A 533 -4.19 -8.02 -29.23
C PHE A 533 -3.46 -8.91 -28.19
N ALA A 534 -2.43 -8.37 -27.51
CA ALA A 534 -1.53 -9.10 -26.62
C ALA A 534 -1.19 -8.32 -25.32
N ARG A 535 -2.16 -7.57 -24.81
CA ARG A 535 -2.19 -6.96 -23.46
C ARG A 535 -3.61 -7.13 -22.90
N ARG A 536 -3.86 -6.86 -21.62
CA ARG A 536 -5.21 -6.95 -21.06
C ARG A 536 -6.15 -5.95 -21.76
N PRO A 537 -7.47 -6.22 -21.77
CA PRO A 537 -8.46 -5.18 -22.05
C PRO A 537 -8.17 -3.97 -21.14
N SER A 538 -8.03 -2.80 -21.74
CA SER A 538 -7.77 -1.56 -21.00
C SER A 538 -8.82 -1.37 -19.89
N LYS A 539 -8.37 -0.94 -18.71
CA LYS A 539 -9.23 -0.62 -17.55
C LYS A 539 -9.75 0.83 -17.58
N TRP A 540 -9.54 1.53 -18.69
CA TRP A 540 -10.18 2.81 -18.99
C TRP A 540 -11.70 2.65 -19.01
N ARG A 541 -12.41 3.63 -18.47
CA ARG A 541 -13.86 3.82 -18.56
C ARG A 541 -14.16 5.23 -19.02
N LEU A 542 -15.33 5.46 -19.59
CA LEU A 542 -15.75 6.78 -20.04
C LEU A 542 -15.97 7.73 -18.85
N HIS A 543 -16.80 7.35 -17.88
CA HIS A 543 -17.25 8.25 -16.81
C HIS A 543 -16.07 8.95 -16.07
N LEU A 544 -16.07 10.28 -16.11
CA LEU A 544 -15.07 11.19 -15.51
C LEU A 544 -13.65 11.13 -16.10
N SER A 545 -13.40 10.34 -17.14
CA SER A 545 -12.13 10.35 -17.89
C SER A 545 -11.82 11.69 -18.56
N CYS A 546 -10.57 11.89 -19.00
CA CYS A 546 -10.22 13.08 -19.79
C CYS A 546 -11.05 13.15 -21.08
N ALA A 547 -11.28 12.00 -21.72
CA ALA A 547 -12.12 11.91 -22.92
C ALA A 547 -13.60 12.26 -22.64
N PHE A 548 -14.17 11.88 -21.49
CA PHE A 548 -15.52 12.30 -21.09
C PHE A 548 -15.60 13.82 -20.93
N TRP A 549 -14.67 14.42 -20.19
CA TRP A 549 -14.69 15.86 -19.97
C TRP A 549 -14.46 16.64 -21.28
N LEU A 550 -13.59 16.17 -22.18
CA LEU A 550 -13.45 16.77 -23.50
C LEU A 550 -14.74 16.67 -24.33
N LEU A 551 -15.47 15.55 -24.27
CA LEU A 551 -16.78 15.41 -24.92
C LEU A 551 -17.85 16.34 -24.32
N VAL A 552 -17.83 16.59 -23.00
CA VAL A 552 -18.71 17.58 -22.34
C VAL A 552 -18.39 18.99 -22.85
N LEU A 553 -17.10 19.35 -22.92
CA LEU A 553 -16.63 20.64 -23.42
C LEU A 553 -17.00 20.85 -24.89
N LEU A 554 -16.85 19.82 -25.73
CA LEU A 554 -17.25 19.81 -27.15
C LEU A 554 -18.77 19.69 -27.38
N ARG A 555 -19.59 19.64 -26.32
CA ARG A 555 -21.07 19.55 -26.37
C ARG A 555 -21.59 18.29 -27.07
N SER A 556 -20.85 17.18 -26.98
CA SER A 556 -21.23 15.91 -27.62
C SER A 556 -22.43 15.24 -26.94
N PRO A 557 -23.42 14.72 -27.69
CA PRO A 557 -24.55 13.96 -27.14
C PRO A 557 -24.14 12.58 -26.58
N ALA A 558 -22.88 12.18 -26.70
CA ALA A 558 -22.33 10.96 -26.10
C ALA A 558 -22.27 11.00 -24.56
N VAL A 559 -22.35 12.19 -23.97
CA VAL A 559 -22.17 12.45 -22.53
C VAL A 559 -23.19 13.49 -22.04
N ARG A 560 -23.20 13.79 -20.73
CA ARG A 560 -24.06 14.85 -20.18
C ARG A 560 -23.65 16.23 -20.71
N GLY A 561 -24.60 17.15 -20.82
CA GLY A 561 -24.27 18.58 -20.98
C GLY A 561 -23.52 19.14 -19.77
N LEU A 562 -22.82 20.26 -19.97
CA LEU A 562 -22.22 21.06 -18.91
C LEU A 562 -23.33 21.68 -18.06
N HIS A 563 -23.30 21.49 -16.74
CA HIS A 563 -24.35 21.95 -15.82
C HIS A 563 -24.09 23.41 -15.41
N PRO A 564 -25.11 24.26 -15.19
CA PRO A 564 -24.92 25.67 -14.81
C PRO A 564 -24.17 25.90 -13.49
N ASP A 565 -24.07 24.87 -12.63
CA ASP A 565 -23.27 24.87 -11.40
C ASP A 565 -21.99 24.02 -11.48
N ASP A 566 -21.55 23.56 -12.65
CA ASP A 566 -20.21 22.96 -12.78
C ASP A 566 -19.10 24.00 -12.52
N SER A 567 -17.85 23.53 -12.33
CA SER A 567 -16.72 24.40 -11.98
C SER A 567 -16.46 25.48 -13.04
N PRO A 568 -16.15 26.75 -12.67
CA PRO A 568 -16.00 27.85 -13.63
C PRO A 568 -14.98 27.57 -14.74
N VAL A 569 -13.89 26.88 -14.40
CA VAL A 569 -12.84 26.49 -15.36
C VAL A 569 -13.39 25.64 -16.51
N LEU A 570 -14.44 24.84 -16.31
CA LEU A 570 -15.09 24.08 -17.39
C LEU A 570 -15.91 24.98 -18.32
N HIS A 571 -16.52 26.05 -17.80
CA HIS A 571 -17.21 27.04 -18.62
C HIS A 571 -16.19 27.88 -19.42
N GLU A 572 -15.09 28.29 -18.77
CA GLU A 572 -13.98 29.01 -19.40
C GLU A 572 -13.32 28.16 -20.50
N MET A 573 -13.02 26.88 -20.23
CA MET A 573 -12.50 25.94 -21.23
C MET A 573 -13.49 25.70 -22.38
N GLN A 574 -14.79 25.58 -22.11
CA GLN A 574 -15.78 25.42 -23.19
C GLN A 574 -15.88 26.69 -24.05
N GLN A 575 -15.77 27.87 -23.45
CA GLN A 575 -15.79 29.15 -24.18
C GLN A 575 -14.52 29.33 -25.01
N ALA A 576 -13.34 29.08 -24.43
CA ALA A 576 -12.06 29.11 -25.14
C ALA A 576 -12.01 28.09 -26.30
N ILE A 577 -12.63 26.91 -26.13
CA ILE A 577 -12.84 25.97 -27.23
C ILE A 577 -13.81 26.55 -28.26
N HIS A 578 -14.93 27.15 -27.86
CA HIS A 578 -15.90 27.73 -28.79
C HIS A 578 -15.31 28.85 -29.67
N ASP A 579 -14.47 29.70 -29.10
CA ASP A 579 -13.92 30.88 -29.77
C ASP A 579 -12.66 30.58 -30.62
N HIS A 580 -12.11 29.35 -30.55
CA HIS A 580 -10.85 29.00 -31.22
C HIS A 580 -11.06 28.17 -32.51
N ASP A 581 -10.80 28.78 -33.67
CA ASP A 581 -11.04 28.23 -35.02
C ASP A 581 -10.56 26.79 -35.23
N SER A 582 -9.37 26.44 -34.74
CA SER A 582 -8.81 25.09 -34.95
C SER A 582 -9.54 23.97 -34.21
N THR A 583 -10.60 24.29 -33.46
CA THR A 583 -11.51 23.31 -32.84
C THR A 583 -12.83 23.16 -33.60
N VAL A 584 -13.19 24.04 -34.55
CA VAL A 584 -14.49 24.03 -35.25
C VAL A 584 -14.81 22.62 -35.78
N LEU A 585 -13.90 22.10 -36.61
CA LEU A 585 -13.97 20.75 -37.18
C LEU A 585 -14.10 19.63 -36.12
N LEU A 586 -13.52 19.81 -34.93
CA LEU A 586 -13.60 18.88 -33.79
C LEU A 586 -14.95 18.96 -33.06
N ARG A 587 -15.54 20.16 -32.96
CA ARG A 587 -16.90 20.35 -32.43
C ARG A 587 -17.94 19.77 -33.38
N ASP A 588 -17.76 19.95 -34.68
CA ASP A 588 -18.71 19.52 -35.69
C ASP A 588 -18.83 17.98 -35.73
N VAL A 589 -17.71 17.25 -35.64
CA VAL A 589 -17.75 15.78 -35.51
C VAL A 589 -18.25 15.31 -34.14
N ALA A 590 -17.88 16.01 -33.05
CA ALA A 590 -18.30 15.62 -31.71
C ALA A 590 -19.80 15.82 -31.46
N THR A 591 -20.41 16.84 -32.08
CA THR A 591 -21.86 17.10 -32.05
C THR A 591 -22.65 16.28 -33.08
N GLY A 592 -21.99 15.74 -34.10
CA GLY A 592 -22.60 14.98 -35.19
C GLY A 592 -23.11 15.83 -36.36
N ALA A 593 -22.64 17.09 -36.49
CA ALA A 593 -22.91 17.96 -37.63
C ALA A 593 -22.19 17.49 -38.92
N ILE A 594 -21.06 16.77 -38.76
CA ILE A 594 -20.38 16.03 -39.83
C ILE A 594 -20.13 14.58 -39.40
N THR A 595 -20.03 13.65 -40.35
CA THR A 595 -19.69 12.25 -40.05
C THR A 595 -18.19 12.08 -39.76
N TRP A 596 -17.80 10.95 -39.20
CA TRP A 596 -16.40 10.60 -38.98
C TRP A 596 -15.59 10.56 -40.28
N GLU A 597 -16.19 10.13 -41.39
CA GLU A 597 -15.58 10.05 -42.71
C GLU A 597 -15.28 11.46 -43.24
N GLN A 598 -16.28 12.35 -43.17
CA GLN A 598 -16.13 13.77 -43.53
C GLN A 598 -15.06 14.45 -42.66
N PHE A 599 -15.07 14.19 -41.35
CA PHE A 599 -14.04 14.68 -40.42
C PHE A 599 -12.63 14.20 -40.77
N LYS A 600 -12.49 12.95 -41.23
CA LYS A 600 -11.22 12.33 -41.62
C LYS A 600 -10.69 12.85 -42.97
N GLU A 601 -11.58 13.25 -43.87
CA GLU A 601 -11.26 13.74 -45.22
C GLU A 601 -11.07 15.27 -45.28
N ALA A 602 -11.50 16.00 -44.26
CA ALA A 602 -11.35 17.45 -44.16
C ALA A 602 -9.90 17.93 -43.99
N ASP A 603 -9.53 18.98 -44.72
CA ASP A 603 -8.23 19.66 -44.62
C ASP A 603 -8.10 20.39 -43.29
N GLY A 604 -7.58 19.67 -42.30
CA GLY A 604 -7.57 20.09 -40.90
C GLY A 604 -7.61 18.93 -39.89
N TYR A 605 -8.03 17.72 -40.32
CA TYR A 605 -8.14 16.52 -39.48
C TYR A 605 -6.93 16.32 -38.54
N THR A 606 -5.71 16.37 -39.07
CA THR A 606 -4.48 16.15 -38.29
C THR A 606 -4.30 17.23 -37.21
N ARG A 607 -4.56 18.50 -37.54
CA ARG A 607 -4.47 19.62 -36.59
C ARG A 607 -5.54 19.52 -35.50
N ALA A 608 -6.78 19.16 -35.88
CA ALA A 608 -7.87 18.94 -34.93
C ALA A 608 -7.57 17.79 -33.96
N MET A 609 -6.98 16.69 -34.45
CA MET A 609 -6.55 15.57 -33.60
C MET A 609 -5.35 15.89 -32.70
N THR A 610 -4.40 16.72 -33.13
CA THR A 610 -3.33 17.23 -32.25
C THR A 610 -3.93 18.08 -31.11
N VAL A 611 -4.75 19.08 -31.45
CA VAL A 611 -5.43 19.94 -30.46
C VAL A 611 -6.29 19.11 -29.49
N ALA A 612 -6.95 18.04 -29.95
CA ALA A 612 -7.65 17.12 -29.08
C ALA A 612 -6.73 16.43 -28.07
N ASN A 613 -5.55 15.97 -28.49
CA ASN A 613 -4.56 15.34 -27.58
C ASN A 613 -4.01 16.35 -26.57
N ASP A 614 -3.72 17.58 -26.99
CA ASP A 614 -3.24 18.65 -26.13
C ASP A 614 -4.29 18.98 -25.05
N LEU A 615 -5.57 19.07 -25.43
CA LEU A 615 -6.68 19.25 -24.49
C LEU A 615 -6.87 18.06 -23.54
N LEU A 616 -6.70 16.81 -24.00
CA LEU A 616 -6.75 15.62 -23.15
C LEU A 616 -5.61 15.60 -22.11
N ALA A 617 -4.44 16.14 -22.44
CA ALA A 617 -3.30 16.27 -21.54
C ALA A 617 -3.47 17.44 -20.54
N TYR A 618 -4.15 18.51 -20.95
CA TYR A 618 -4.38 19.71 -20.14
C TYR A 618 -5.56 19.62 -19.16
N ILE A 619 -6.58 18.81 -19.46
CA ILE A 619 -7.74 18.56 -18.58
C ILE A 619 -7.33 18.14 -17.14
N PRO A 620 -6.37 17.20 -16.95
CA PRO A 620 -5.82 16.88 -15.63
C PRO A 620 -5.27 18.08 -14.85
N ASP A 621 -4.54 18.99 -15.49
CA ASP A 621 -3.96 20.16 -14.81
C ASP A 621 -5.02 21.13 -14.32
N GLN A 622 -6.15 21.21 -15.04
CA GLN A 622 -7.30 22.05 -14.66
C GLN A 622 -8.20 21.39 -13.61
N ALA A 623 -8.12 20.08 -13.41
CA ALA A 623 -8.89 19.36 -12.39
C ALA A 623 -8.70 19.94 -10.99
N ASP A 624 -9.74 19.88 -10.16
CA ASP A 624 -9.64 20.18 -8.73
C ASP A 624 -8.82 19.11 -7.96
N LEU A 625 -8.32 18.07 -8.64
CA LEU A 625 -7.81 16.85 -8.00
C LEU A 625 -6.46 16.31 -8.55
N LEU A 626 -5.50 17.17 -8.95
CA LEU A 626 -4.21 16.69 -9.50
C LEU A 626 -2.91 17.38 -9.03
N VAL A 627 -2.92 18.63 -8.58
CA VAL A 627 -1.72 19.27 -7.98
C VAL A 627 -1.87 19.27 -6.45
N ALA A 628 -1.45 18.18 -5.82
CA ALA A 628 -1.83 17.85 -4.44
C ALA A 628 -1.36 18.87 -3.38
N ARG A 629 -2.32 19.59 -2.78
CA ARG A 629 -2.20 20.20 -1.45
C ARG A 629 -2.62 19.25 -0.33
N GLY A 630 -3.29 18.16 -0.69
CA GLY A 630 -3.66 17.02 0.15
C GLY A 630 -3.83 15.76 -0.69
N VAL A 631 -3.89 14.62 -0.03
CA VAL A 631 -4.06 13.27 -0.60
C VAL A 631 -5.29 12.62 0.02
N SER A 632 -5.99 11.73 -0.69
CA SER A 632 -7.12 10.95 -0.18
C SER A 632 -7.03 9.53 -0.72
N ILE A 633 -7.05 8.51 0.16
CA ILE A 633 -6.89 7.11 -0.21
C ILE A 633 -8.13 6.30 0.20
N ASP A 634 -8.78 5.69 -0.78
CA ASP A 634 -9.89 4.75 -0.60
C ASP A 634 -9.42 3.29 -0.56
N GLU A 635 -10.16 2.42 0.12
CA GLU A 635 -9.79 1.01 0.40
C GLU A 635 -8.35 0.81 0.95
N ALA A 636 -7.82 1.75 1.75
CA ALA A 636 -6.48 1.71 2.34
C ALA A 636 -6.23 0.51 3.29
N ALA A 637 -7.29 -0.21 3.68
CA ALA A 637 -7.19 -1.50 4.37
C ALA A 637 -6.63 -2.64 3.49
N ASN A 638 -6.66 -2.48 2.16
CA ASN A 638 -6.19 -3.42 1.14
C ASN A 638 -4.97 -2.87 0.34
N MET A 639 -4.48 -1.68 0.69
CA MET A 639 -3.29 -1.05 0.07
C MET A 639 -2.00 -1.42 0.80
N HIS A 640 -0.94 -1.83 0.09
CA HIS A 640 0.37 -2.02 0.72
C HIS A 640 0.95 -0.66 1.16
N ARG A 641 1.75 -0.64 2.25
CA ARG A 641 2.46 0.58 2.67
C ARG A 641 3.33 1.19 1.56
N ALA A 642 3.95 0.36 0.73
CA ALA A 642 4.73 0.80 -0.43
C ALA A 642 3.88 1.59 -1.45
N ASP A 643 2.66 1.12 -1.75
CA ASP A 643 1.74 1.82 -2.66
C ASP A 643 1.28 3.16 -2.06
N LEU A 644 1.02 3.21 -0.75
CA LEU A 644 0.75 4.47 -0.04
C LEU A 644 1.93 5.44 -0.20
N TYR A 645 3.17 4.97 -0.01
CA TYR A 645 4.35 5.83 -0.11
C TYR A 645 4.65 6.27 -1.54
N CYS A 646 4.25 5.51 -2.56
CA CYS A 646 4.28 5.96 -3.96
C CYS A 646 3.30 7.11 -4.26
N VAL A 647 2.24 7.29 -3.47
CA VAL A 647 1.22 8.35 -3.67
C VAL A 647 1.41 9.53 -2.69
N TRP A 648 1.70 9.24 -1.43
CA TRP A 648 1.90 10.22 -0.36
C TRP A 648 3.35 10.75 -0.34
N GLY A 649 4.33 9.92 -0.73
CA GLY A 649 5.75 10.25 -0.71
C GLY A 649 6.26 10.66 0.66
N ASN A 650 7.43 11.30 0.67
CA ASN A 650 7.88 12.09 1.81
C ASN A 650 7.49 13.58 1.63
N THR A 651 6.27 13.81 1.10
CA THR A 651 5.73 15.14 0.76
C THR A 651 4.93 15.77 1.90
N LEU A 652 4.55 14.95 2.89
CA LEU A 652 4.01 15.40 4.17
C LEU A 652 2.62 16.06 4.07
N LEU A 653 1.96 15.88 2.93
CA LEU A 653 0.62 16.42 2.68
C LEU A 653 -0.41 15.79 3.63
N PRO A 654 -1.45 16.51 4.06
CA PRO A 654 -2.63 15.92 4.70
C PRO A 654 -3.20 14.77 3.84
N CYS A 655 -3.42 13.58 4.41
CA CYS A 655 -3.58 12.32 3.67
C CYS A 655 -4.74 11.43 4.17
N PHE A 656 -5.91 11.53 3.57
CA PHE A 656 -7.16 11.01 4.12
C PHE A 656 -7.34 9.48 3.96
N LEU A 657 -7.08 8.75 5.05
CA LEU A 657 -7.29 7.30 5.27
C LEU A 657 -8.75 6.81 5.24
N PHE A 658 -9.22 6.10 4.20
CA PHE A 658 -10.49 5.34 4.24
C PHE A 658 -10.29 3.83 4.02
N GLY A 659 -11.07 3.00 4.70
CA GLY A 659 -11.14 1.55 4.49
C GLY A 659 -11.85 0.86 5.65
N ASP A 660 -12.42 -0.32 5.39
CA ASP A 660 -12.95 -1.18 6.46
C ASP A 660 -11.83 -2.17 6.88
N PRO A 661 -11.40 -2.21 8.15
CA PRO A 661 -10.40 -3.16 8.65
C PRO A 661 -10.73 -4.65 8.43
N LYS A 662 -11.97 -5.00 8.05
CA LYS A 662 -12.40 -6.36 7.66
C LYS A 662 -12.24 -6.66 6.16
N GLN A 663 -11.81 -5.69 5.34
CA GLN A 663 -11.42 -5.94 3.95
C GLN A 663 -10.23 -6.90 3.88
N LEU A 664 -10.03 -7.52 2.71
CA LEU A 664 -8.88 -8.39 2.47
C LEU A 664 -7.58 -7.60 2.66
N SER A 665 -6.63 -8.19 3.38
CA SER A 665 -5.28 -7.65 3.53
C SER A 665 -4.56 -7.58 2.18
N PRO A 666 -3.60 -6.65 2.00
CA PRO A 666 -2.74 -6.58 0.83
C PRO A 666 -2.14 -7.94 0.42
N THR A 667 -2.10 -8.21 -0.89
CA THR A 667 -1.85 -9.56 -1.41
C THR A 667 -0.35 -9.87 -1.54
N VAL A 668 0.27 -10.31 -0.45
CA VAL A 668 1.57 -11.00 -0.48
C VAL A 668 1.35 -12.44 -0.95
N MET A 669 1.92 -12.80 -2.10
CA MET A 669 1.81 -14.16 -2.67
C MET A 669 2.71 -15.15 -1.93
N THR A 670 3.93 -14.74 -1.60
CA THR A 670 5.01 -15.52 -0.95
C THR A 670 4.80 -15.86 0.52
N ASN A 671 3.57 -15.78 1.01
CA ASN A 671 3.28 -15.92 2.43
C ASN A 671 3.53 -17.32 2.99
N SER A 672 3.55 -18.36 2.16
CA SER A 672 3.73 -19.75 2.62
C SER A 672 4.97 -20.42 2.01
N GLU A 673 5.64 -19.74 1.10
CA GLU A 673 6.74 -20.22 0.29
C GLU A 673 8.05 -20.32 1.09
N GLN A 674 8.67 -21.49 1.04
CA GLN A 674 10.00 -21.79 1.57
C GLN A 674 10.96 -22.08 0.42
N HIS A 675 12.27 -22.06 0.70
CA HIS A 675 13.26 -22.62 -0.22
C HIS A 675 12.95 -24.10 -0.51
N LYS A 676 13.53 -24.66 -1.58
CA LYS A 676 13.58 -26.11 -1.75
C LYS A 676 14.59 -26.65 -0.72
N ALA A 677 14.24 -27.71 0.01
CA ALA A 677 15.24 -28.46 0.78
C ALA A 677 16.22 -29.08 -0.21
N VAL A 678 17.50 -28.72 -0.12
CA VAL A 678 18.55 -29.41 -0.88
C VAL A 678 18.85 -30.68 -0.14
N LEU A 679 18.22 -31.78 -0.55
CA LEU A 679 18.68 -33.12 -0.19
C LEU A 679 20.04 -33.30 -0.86
N HIS A 680 21.10 -33.11 -0.07
CA HIS A 680 22.40 -33.64 -0.43
C HIS A 680 22.26 -35.16 -0.50
N ARG A 681 22.65 -35.70 -1.65
CA ARG A 681 22.89 -37.12 -1.87
C ARG A 681 24.33 -37.21 -2.31
N ASP A 682 25.10 -37.95 -1.54
CA ASP A 682 26.50 -38.18 -1.87
C ASP A 682 26.59 -39.30 -2.94
N ASP A 683 27.74 -39.46 -3.57
CA ASP A 683 27.90 -40.36 -4.72
C ASP A 683 27.64 -41.85 -4.39
N GLU A 684 27.59 -42.22 -3.11
CA GLU A 684 27.23 -43.57 -2.63
C GLU A 684 25.71 -43.76 -2.41
N GLY A 685 24.91 -42.70 -2.50
CA GLY A 685 23.44 -42.75 -2.56
C GLY A 685 22.69 -42.65 -1.23
N ASP A 686 23.38 -42.62 -0.10
CA ASP A 686 22.79 -42.34 1.22
C ASP A 686 22.29 -40.89 1.32
N VAL A 687 21.39 -40.66 2.29
CA VAL A 687 20.76 -39.35 2.54
C VAL A 687 21.20 -38.83 3.90
N ASP A 688 21.80 -37.65 3.90
CA ASP A 688 22.40 -37.05 5.08
C ASP A 688 21.31 -36.60 6.09
N MET A 689 21.11 -37.41 7.14
CA MET A 689 19.97 -37.27 8.07
C MET A 689 20.05 -36.02 8.97
N GLU A 690 21.18 -35.30 9.01
CA GLU A 690 21.27 -33.98 9.66
C GLU A 690 20.39 -32.93 8.95
N SER A 691 20.00 -33.18 7.69
CA SER A 691 19.18 -32.24 6.91
C SER A 691 17.73 -32.06 7.40
N GLU A 692 17.15 -33.02 8.14
CA GLU A 692 15.76 -32.92 8.61
C GLU A 692 15.56 -31.89 9.75
N GLN A 693 16.63 -31.51 10.47
CA GLN A 693 16.52 -30.62 11.65
C GLN A 693 16.71 -29.12 11.32
N ASN A 694 17.15 -28.77 10.10
CA ASN A 694 17.27 -27.38 9.68
C ASN A 694 15.95 -26.88 9.05
N PRO A 695 15.19 -25.97 9.69
CA PRO A 695 13.91 -25.51 9.17
C PRO A 695 14.12 -24.74 7.87
N VAL A 696 13.52 -25.24 6.78
CA VAL A 696 13.69 -24.71 5.43
C VAL A 696 13.25 -23.24 5.38
N GLY A 697 14.21 -22.33 5.18
CA GLY A 697 13.99 -20.89 5.31
C GLY A 697 12.94 -20.34 4.33
N PHE A 698 12.22 -19.30 4.75
CA PHE A 698 11.17 -18.68 3.94
C PHE A 698 11.73 -17.88 2.76
N LEU A 699 11.09 -17.95 1.58
CA LEU A 699 11.48 -17.14 0.42
C LEU A 699 11.28 -15.64 0.69
N ASN A 700 10.23 -15.29 1.44
CA ASN A 700 9.97 -13.95 1.91
C ASN A 700 9.94 -13.91 3.44
N ARG A 701 11.05 -13.45 4.03
CA ARG A 701 11.20 -13.32 5.49
C ARG A 701 10.37 -12.18 6.08
N PHE A 702 9.82 -11.29 5.24
CA PHE A 702 8.99 -10.15 5.61
C PHE A 702 7.51 -10.32 5.22
N ALA A 703 7.07 -11.52 4.82
CA ALA A 703 5.75 -11.72 4.22
C ALA A 703 4.56 -11.32 5.13
N MET A 704 4.73 -11.37 6.46
CA MET A 704 3.73 -10.88 7.42
C MET A 704 3.72 -9.35 7.53
N ASP A 705 4.87 -8.71 7.37
CA ASP A 705 5.00 -7.25 7.42
C ASP A 705 4.48 -6.61 6.12
N GLY A 706 4.67 -7.28 4.98
CA GLY A 706 4.06 -6.93 3.68
C GLY A 706 2.53 -7.04 3.62
N LYS A 707 1.93 -7.78 4.56
CA LYS A 707 0.47 -7.88 4.76
C LYS A 707 -0.11 -6.76 5.63
N ILE A 708 0.71 -6.01 6.39
CA ILE A 708 0.22 -4.85 7.11
C ILE A 708 -0.21 -3.80 6.09
N SER A 709 -1.49 -3.45 6.07
CA SER A 709 -2.01 -2.43 5.17
C SER A 709 -1.63 -1.02 5.59
N ALA A 710 -1.74 -0.08 4.66
CA ALA A 710 -1.59 1.35 4.89
C ALA A 710 -2.43 1.84 6.09
N LEU A 711 -3.70 1.40 6.18
CA LEU A 711 -4.58 1.74 7.30
C LEU A 711 -4.15 1.06 8.61
N GLN A 712 -3.88 -0.25 8.58
CA GLN A 712 -3.47 -1.01 9.76
C GLN A 712 -2.17 -0.49 10.36
N TYR A 713 -1.22 -0.05 9.53
CA TYR A 713 0.07 0.48 9.98
C TYR A 713 -0.09 1.77 10.81
N LEU A 714 -0.93 2.71 10.36
CA LEU A 714 -1.20 3.95 11.11
C LEU A 714 -2.05 3.69 12.36
N GLN A 715 -3.05 2.81 12.27
CA GLN A 715 -3.84 2.37 13.43
C GLN A 715 -2.95 1.72 14.51
N GLY A 716 -2.13 0.74 14.13
CA GLY A 716 -1.27 -0.02 15.03
C GLY A 716 -0.13 0.80 15.65
N ASN A 717 0.26 1.92 15.02
CA ASN A 717 1.15 2.90 15.62
C ASN A 717 0.51 3.68 16.78
N GLY A 718 -0.82 3.89 16.71
CA GLY A 718 -1.59 4.61 17.72
C GLY A 718 -2.20 5.92 17.23
N ILE A 719 -2.39 6.11 15.91
CA ILE A 719 -3.23 7.21 15.39
C ILE A 719 -4.71 6.89 15.72
N PRO A 720 -5.47 7.81 16.33
CA PRO A 720 -6.91 7.60 16.56
C PRO A 720 -7.68 7.53 15.24
N VAL A 721 -8.67 6.63 15.16
CA VAL A 721 -9.50 6.44 13.96
C VAL A 721 -10.99 6.51 14.31
N TYR A 722 -11.73 7.31 13.54
CA TYR A 722 -13.18 7.40 13.58
C TYR A 722 -13.82 6.14 12.96
N ARG A 723 -14.97 5.69 13.51
CA ARG A 723 -15.72 4.50 13.05
C ARG A 723 -17.18 4.84 12.74
#